data_AF-A0AAQ3T206-F1
#
_entry.id   AF-A0AAQ3T206-F1
#
_cell.length_a   1.000
_cell.length_b   1.000
_cell.length_c   1.000
_cell.angle_alpha   90.00
_cell.angle_beta   90.00
_cell.angle_gamma   90.00
#
_symmetry.space_group_name_H-M   'P 1'
#
loop_
_entity.id
_entity.type
_entity.pdbx_description
1 polymer ?
#
loop_
_entity_poly.entity_id
_entity_poly.type
_entity_poly.pdbx_seq_one_letter_code
_entity_poly.pdbx_strand_id
1 'polypeptide(L)'
;MGSQEEGHATAAADEVVYLHGVLEATVFEAEHLHNAIHGRIMEATEKMQESLGVHCLQHSRLYVDIDVGAARVARTREVEFHPTSPAWNQSFRLHCAYPAAAVTFTVKNQHLIGAGVLGAGSVPAARVASGQPIECWLDLRGGEHAHETHTPSLRVRLQLSGVESDPLWGAGVRLPEFAGVRPAFFPERTNCGVTLYQNAHLSDAFDPGVRLDGGRAYRPARLWEDLYAAIRDARRFVYIAGWSVNAEITLVRDAGRMVPGAEGVTLGELLKRKADEGVAVLVMPWQDNTSVSFLGNAGLMKTHDEETRRFFDGTNVRCFLCPRNADASLTVVQHVETSAEFTHHQKTVTLDAATPGTDDRRHVVSFLGGIDLCDGRYDDEYHTLFRDLDTTYLHDFMQNNYKHASLQRGGPREPWHDVHCRLEGPAAWDVLANFEQRWRKQAPEDMRGCLLDLSPATFPDPVAFDDDTGSWNVQVFRSIDDASVVGFPSDPAEAAAMGLTSGKDVTVDRSIQAGYVEAIRRARRFIYIENQYFLGGCASWAEDRDAGCLNLVPVEIALKVSAMIRRGQRFAVYVVTPMWPEGVPAGEAVQAILLWNRRTVEMMYGIVAEAIDGAGLRGQAHPCDYLNFFCLGNREAQRSGEYSPPETPEEDTDYWRAQVNRRGPIYVHAKLMIVSSHGLVGVMILRDTVDDEYVMVGSANLNERSLAGNRDSEIAQGSYQPAHLNGPCGRARGQVHGFRMSLWYEHFMRRHAGSDDDDEDGAVFMEPERLECVRAVRRAAERLWDAYTQDRVEDLPGHLLPFPITVSEFGEVADLPADGCFPDTKAPVKGRKAMKLPDILTT
;
A
#
# COMPACT_ATOMS: atom_id res chain seq x y z
N MET A 1 -33.41 -46.06 45.32
CA MET A 1 -32.15 -46.24 44.56
C MET A 1 -32.54 -46.41 43.10
N GLY A 2 -32.13 -45.48 42.26
CA GLY A 2 -32.47 -45.42 40.84
C GLY A 2 -31.95 -44.09 40.31
N SER A 3 -30.70 -44.11 39.87
CA SER A 3 -29.93 -43.00 39.30
C SER A 3 -30.58 -42.46 38.03
N GLN A 4 -30.85 -41.16 38.00
CA GLN A 4 -31.09 -40.41 36.76
C GLN A 4 -29.72 -40.02 36.18
N GLU A 5 -29.47 -40.44 34.96
CA GLU A 5 -28.37 -39.99 34.12
C GLU A 5 -28.56 -38.50 33.80
N GLU A 6 -27.63 -37.68 34.26
CA GLU A 6 -27.44 -36.32 33.77
C GLU A 6 -26.89 -36.38 32.34
N GLY A 7 -27.70 -35.97 31.38
CA GLY A 7 -27.24 -35.71 30.02
C GLY A 7 -26.28 -34.53 30.02
N HIS A 8 -24.99 -34.81 29.91
CA HIS A 8 -24.00 -33.82 29.50
C HIS A 8 -24.38 -33.30 28.11
N ALA A 9 -24.87 -32.06 28.04
CA ALA A 9 -24.85 -31.28 26.82
C ALA A 9 -23.38 -31.10 26.42
N THR A 10 -22.94 -31.85 25.42
CA THR A 10 -21.69 -31.62 24.72
C THR A 10 -21.74 -30.20 24.15
N ALA A 11 -20.90 -29.30 24.67
CA ALA A 11 -20.64 -28.02 24.04
C ALA A 11 -20.13 -28.33 22.61
N ALA A 12 -20.97 -28.08 21.60
CA ALA A 12 -20.52 -28.08 20.22
C ALA A 12 -19.37 -27.07 20.15
N ALA A 13 -18.20 -27.50 19.70
CA ALA A 13 -17.12 -26.58 19.39
C ALA A 13 -17.66 -25.57 18.38
N ASP A 14 -17.66 -24.27 18.72
CA ASP A 14 -18.18 -23.24 17.85
C ASP A 14 -17.43 -23.28 16.51
N GLU A 15 -18.17 -23.54 15.43
CA GLU A 15 -17.62 -23.68 14.07
C GLU A 15 -17.00 -22.35 13.61
N VAL A 16 -15.71 -22.38 13.27
CA VAL A 16 -15.00 -21.21 12.72
C VAL A 16 -15.34 -21.07 11.24
N VAL A 17 -15.91 -19.94 10.86
CA VAL A 17 -16.23 -19.62 9.46
C VAL A 17 -15.56 -18.30 9.04
N TYR A 18 -15.24 -18.17 7.76
CA TYR A 18 -14.81 -16.89 7.21
C TYR A 18 -16.01 -15.96 7.01
N LEU A 19 -16.00 -14.82 7.70
CA LEU A 19 -16.90 -13.71 7.37
C LEU A 19 -16.26 -12.89 6.25
N HIS A 20 -16.56 -13.26 5.00
CA HIS A 20 -15.99 -12.67 3.78
C HIS A 20 -17.02 -11.83 3.03
N GLY A 21 -16.87 -10.50 3.07
CA GLY A 21 -17.82 -9.58 2.47
C GLY A 21 -17.80 -8.19 3.09
N VAL A 22 -18.97 -7.56 3.16
CA VAL A 22 -19.18 -6.28 3.85
C VAL A 22 -20.13 -6.50 5.02
N LEU A 23 -19.62 -6.27 6.24
CA LEU A 23 -20.40 -6.34 7.48
C LEU A 23 -20.93 -4.95 7.81
N GLU A 24 -22.26 -4.80 7.76
CA GLU A 24 -22.95 -3.65 8.32
C GLU A 24 -23.23 -3.93 9.79
N ALA A 25 -22.68 -3.09 10.67
CA ALA A 25 -22.83 -3.21 12.11
C ALA A 25 -23.35 -1.90 12.70
N THR A 26 -24.37 -1.95 13.55
CA THR A 26 -24.87 -0.78 14.29
C THR A 26 -24.87 -1.06 15.77
N VAL A 27 -24.29 -0.15 16.55
CA VAL A 27 -24.31 -0.13 18.00
C VAL A 27 -25.29 0.96 18.43
N PHE A 28 -26.41 0.57 19.04
CA PHE A 28 -27.46 1.51 19.42
C PHE A 28 -27.21 2.07 20.82
N GLU A 29 -27.51 1.28 21.83
CA GLU A 29 -27.57 1.67 23.24
C GLU A 29 -27.29 0.48 24.14
N ALA A 30 -26.90 0.77 25.39
CA ALA A 30 -26.78 -0.23 26.44
C ALA A 30 -27.76 0.06 27.58
N GLU A 31 -28.17 -0.96 28.32
CA GLU A 31 -29.01 -0.83 29.50
C GLU A 31 -28.32 -1.44 30.73
N HIS A 32 -28.65 -0.92 31.91
CA HIS A 32 -28.25 -1.47 33.20
C HIS A 32 -26.73 -1.57 33.42
N LEU A 33 -25.91 -0.73 32.77
CA LEU A 33 -24.45 -0.75 32.92
C LEU A 33 -23.96 -0.42 34.35
N HIS A 34 -24.75 0.29 35.16
CA HIS A 34 -24.47 0.52 36.59
C HIS A 34 -24.40 -0.80 37.39
N ASN A 35 -24.99 -1.89 36.89
CA ASN A 35 -24.93 -3.19 37.56
C ASN A 35 -23.59 -3.92 37.37
N ALA A 36 -22.70 -3.45 36.49
CA ALA A 36 -21.31 -3.90 36.44
C ALA A 36 -20.48 -3.26 37.59
N ILE A 37 -19.48 -3.96 38.15
CA ILE A 37 -18.69 -3.48 39.31
C ILE A 37 -18.14 -2.06 39.10
N HIS A 38 -17.55 -1.78 37.93
CA HIS A 38 -17.04 -0.45 37.62
C HIS A 38 -18.15 0.60 37.53
N GLY A 39 -19.35 0.23 37.07
CA GLY A 39 -20.53 1.11 37.10
C GLY A 39 -20.94 1.53 38.52
N ARG A 40 -20.87 0.62 39.49
CA ARG A 40 -21.14 0.92 40.92
C ARG A 40 -20.06 1.81 41.55
N ILE A 41 -18.79 1.59 41.21
CA ILE A 41 -17.67 2.44 41.66
C ILE A 41 -17.83 3.86 41.09
N MET A 42 -18.24 3.98 39.83
CA MET A 42 -18.48 5.28 39.19
C MET A 42 -19.68 6.01 39.78
N GLU A 43 -20.81 5.34 39.98
CA GLU A 43 -21.98 5.93 40.62
C GLU A 43 -21.65 6.44 42.04
N ALA A 44 -20.83 5.68 42.78
CA ALA A 44 -20.33 6.10 44.09
C ALA A 44 -19.37 7.30 43.99
N THR A 45 -18.52 7.35 42.97
CA THR A 45 -17.54 8.43 42.75
C THR A 45 -18.23 9.74 42.32
N GLU A 46 -19.20 9.67 41.41
CA GLU A 46 -20.00 10.82 40.96
C GLU A 46 -20.84 11.38 42.12
N LYS A 47 -21.51 10.52 42.90
CA LYS A 47 -22.24 10.94 44.11
C LYS A 47 -21.34 11.59 45.15
N MET A 48 -20.09 11.13 45.28
CA MET A 48 -19.11 11.70 46.21
C MET A 48 -18.58 13.06 45.71
N GLN A 49 -18.45 13.25 44.39
CA GLN A 49 -18.04 14.51 43.78
C GLN A 49 -19.13 15.59 43.88
N GLU A 50 -20.40 15.23 43.65
CA GLU A 50 -21.55 16.11 43.86
C GLU A 50 -21.65 16.59 45.31
N SER A 51 -21.35 15.72 46.27
CA SER A 51 -21.39 16.06 47.70
C SER A 51 -20.17 16.84 48.21
N LEU A 52 -19.04 16.80 47.49
CA LEU A 52 -17.82 17.56 47.83
C LEU A 52 -17.67 18.88 47.05
N GLY A 53 -18.55 19.18 46.07
CA GLY A 53 -18.51 20.42 45.29
C GLY A 53 -17.28 20.55 44.38
N VAL A 54 -16.62 19.44 44.05
CA VAL A 54 -15.42 19.41 43.21
C VAL A 54 -15.83 19.09 41.76
N HIS A 55 -16.19 20.12 41.00
CA HIS A 55 -16.61 19.98 39.59
C HIS A 55 -15.46 19.80 38.57
N CYS A 56 -14.29 19.32 39.01
CA CYS A 56 -13.03 19.49 38.24
C CYS A 56 -12.32 18.19 37.81
N LEU A 57 -13.00 17.04 37.77
CA LEU A 57 -12.43 15.80 37.22
C LEU A 57 -13.29 15.32 36.04
N GLN A 58 -12.66 15.07 34.88
CA GLN A 58 -13.34 14.68 33.62
C GLN A 58 -14.31 13.50 33.82
N HIS A 59 -15.54 13.65 33.31
CA HIS A 59 -16.55 12.59 33.27
C HIS A 59 -16.02 11.33 32.58
N SER A 60 -16.36 10.15 33.10
CA SER A 60 -16.04 8.88 32.46
C SER A 60 -16.64 8.79 31.07
N ARG A 61 -15.87 8.22 30.13
CA ARG A 61 -16.27 8.12 28.73
C ARG A 61 -16.39 6.66 28.31
N LEU A 62 -17.51 6.31 27.70
CA LEU A 62 -17.80 4.95 27.27
C LEU A 62 -17.62 4.78 25.76
N TYR A 63 -17.12 3.63 25.35
CA TYR A 63 -17.07 3.22 23.96
C TYR A 63 -17.27 1.71 23.82
N VAL A 64 -17.57 1.27 22.60
CA VAL A 64 -17.76 -0.14 22.25
C VAL A 64 -16.74 -0.52 21.19
N ASP A 65 -16.01 -1.58 21.49
CA ASP A 65 -15.11 -2.27 20.58
C ASP A 65 -15.88 -3.38 19.84
N ILE A 66 -15.68 -3.50 18.52
CA ILE A 66 -16.26 -4.57 17.69
C ILE A 66 -15.12 -5.48 17.19
N ASP A 67 -15.16 -6.74 17.59
CA ASP A 67 -14.19 -7.78 17.25
C ASP A 67 -14.81 -8.84 16.34
N VAL A 68 -14.14 -9.18 15.24
CA VAL A 68 -14.47 -10.33 14.39
C VAL A 68 -13.38 -11.38 14.56
N GLY A 69 -13.67 -12.43 15.33
CA GLY A 69 -12.64 -13.38 15.73
C GLY A 69 -11.53 -12.68 16.53
N ALA A 70 -10.29 -12.78 16.05
CA ALA A 70 -9.13 -12.11 16.65
C ALA A 70 -8.94 -10.64 16.22
N ALA A 71 -9.71 -10.15 15.25
CA ALA A 71 -9.52 -8.82 14.66
C ALA A 71 -10.43 -7.76 15.29
N ARG A 72 -9.85 -6.70 15.83
CA ARG A 72 -10.57 -5.46 16.18
C ARG A 72 -10.89 -4.68 14.91
N VAL A 73 -12.13 -4.74 14.45
CA VAL A 73 -12.53 -4.17 13.15
C VAL A 73 -13.10 -2.76 13.24
N ALA A 74 -13.64 -2.38 14.40
CA ALA A 74 -14.20 -1.05 14.62
C ALA A 74 -14.25 -0.68 16.10
N ARG A 75 -14.41 0.62 16.36
CA ARG A 75 -14.64 1.21 17.67
C ARG A 75 -15.60 2.38 17.55
N THR A 76 -16.56 2.50 18.46
CA THR A 76 -17.45 3.66 18.52
C THR A 76 -16.75 4.93 19.00
N ARG A 77 -17.38 6.08 18.78
CA ARG A 77 -17.00 7.32 19.46
C ARG A 77 -17.16 7.17 20.97
N GLU A 78 -16.43 7.99 21.70
CA GLU A 78 -16.62 8.12 23.13
C GLU A 78 -17.93 8.88 23.40
N VAL A 79 -18.74 8.37 24.32
CA VAL A 79 -19.94 9.06 24.82
C VAL A 79 -19.80 9.28 26.31
N GLU A 80 -20.38 10.38 26.80
CA GLU A 80 -20.43 10.62 28.24
C GLU A 80 -21.19 9.50 28.95
N PHE A 81 -20.71 9.13 30.13
CA PHE A 81 -21.39 8.15 30.95
C PHE A 81 -22.81 8.63 31.29
N HIS A 82 -23.80 7.82 30.94
CA HIS A 82 -25.17 7.97 31.45
C HIS A 82 -25.50 6.72 32.29
N PRO A 83 -25.92 6.87 33.56
CA PRO A 83 -26.02 5.75 34.50
C PRO A 83 -27.08 4.70 34.14
N THR A 84 -28.05 5.04 33.30
CA THR A 84 -29.15 4.14 32.91
C THR A 84 -29.05 3.61 31.48
N SER A 85 -28.80 4.48 30.48
CA SER A 85 -28.88 4.11 29.06
C SER A 85 -27.96 4.98 28.17
N PRO A 86 -26.64 4.71 28.10
CA PRO A 86 -25.80 5.39 27.11
C PRO A 86 -26.16 4.94 25.70
N ALA A 87 -26.18 5.88 24.76
CA ALA A 87 -26.52 5.65 23.37
C ALA A 87 -25.39 6.14 22.45
N TRP A 88 -24.96 5.26 21.54
CA TRP A 88 -23.99 5.58 20.49
C TRP A 88 -24.69 5.90 19.17
N ASN A 89 -25.70 5.11 18.82
CA ASN A 89 -26.41 5.16 17.53
C ASN A 89 -25.46 5.27 16.34
N GLN A 90 -24.42 4.43 16.34
CA GLN A 90 -23.35 4.50 15.35
C GLN A 90 -23.36 3.26 14.48
N SER A 91 -23.36 3.48 13.17
CA SER A 91 -23.28 2.44 12.14
C SER A 91 -21.92 2.40 11.49
N PHE A 92 -21.49 1.19 11.12
CA PHE A 92 -20.24 0.91 10.44
C PHE A 92 -20.50 0.05 9.21
N ARG A 93 -19.77 0.35 8.13
CA ARG A 93 -19.68 -0.50 6.95
C ARG A 93 -18.26 -1.03 6.85
N LEU A 94 -18.07 -2.29 7.22
CA LEU A 94 -16.75 -2.88 7.42
C LEU A 94 -16.46 -3.93 6.36
N HIS A 95 -15.38 -3.77 5.59
CA HIS A 95 -14.84 -4.89 4.82
C HIS A 95 -14.35 -5.97 5.78
N CYS A 96 -14.75 -7.22 5.54
CA CYS A 96 -14.37 -8.36 6.35
C CYS A 96 -13.82 -9.48 5.48
N ALA A 97 -12.76 -10.12 5.97
CA ALA A 97 -12.17 -11.34 5.45
C ALA A 97 -11.46 -12.08 6.60
N TYR A 98 -12.20 -12.34 7.67
CA TYR A 98 -11.65 -12.87 8.93
C TYR A 98 -12.24 -14.23 9.29
N PRO A 99 -11.43 -15.19 9.77
CA PRO A 99 -11.93 -16.40 10.40
C PRO A 99 -12.48 -16.05 11.78
N ALA A 100 -13.72 -16.43 12.05
CA ALA A 100 -14.38 -16.11 13.32
C ALA A 100 -15.31 -17.24 13.76
N ALA A 101 -15.33 -17.49 15.08
CA ALA A 101 -16.39 -18.25 15.75
C ALA A 101 -17.57 -17.33 16.13
N ALA A 102 -17.29 -16.05 16.43
CA ALA A 102 -18.28 -15.05 16.79
C ALA A 102 -17.83 -13.62 16.45
N VAL A 103 -18.81 -12.71 16.36
CA VAL A 103 -18.63 -11.27 16.39
C VAL A 103 -18.88 -10.79 17.82
N THR A 104 -17.88 -10.18 18.45
CA THR A 104 -17.91 -9.79 19.87
C THR A 104 -17.94 -8.27 20.02
N PHE A 105 -18.78 -7.80 20.92
CA PHE A 105 -18.89 -6.40 21.31
C PHE A 105 -18.42 -6.24 22.74
N THR A 106 -17.43 -5.39 22.97
CA THR A 106 -16.89 -5.14 24.31
C THR A 106 -17.12 -3.69 24.70
N VAL A 107 -17.88 -3.47 25.77
CA VAL A 107 -18.12 -2.13 26.33
C VAL A 107 -16.98 -1.78 27.29
N LYS A 108 -16.37 -0.61 27.09
CA LYS A 108 -15.23 -0.13 27.87
C LYS A 108 -15.47 1.28 28.39
N ASN A 109 -14.84 1.58 29.52
CA ASN A 109 -14.76 2.91 30.09
C ASN A 109 -13.32 3.42 30.02
N GLN A 110 -13.12 4.57 29.40
CA GLN A 110 -11.83 5.26 29.34
C GLN A 110 -11.64 6.12 30.59
N HIS A 111 -10.62 5.82 31.40
CA HIS A 111 -10.16 6.66 32.50
C HIS A 111 -8.79 7.30 32.17
N LEU A 112 -8.39 8.32 32.93
CA LEU A 112 -7.06 8.96 32.85
C LEU A 112 -5.88 7.99 33.00
N ILE A 113 -6.06 6.84 33.68
CA ILE A 113 -5.02 5.86 34.01
C ILE A 113 -5.15 4.57 33.19
N GLY A 114 -6.17 4.45 32.33
CA GLY A 114 -6.37 3.27 31.47
C GLY A 114 -7.85 2.96 31.20
N ALA A 115 -8.11 2.02 30.29
CA ALA A 115 -9.47 1.59 29.93
C ALA A 115 -9.90 0.36 30.76
N GLY A 116 -11.05 0.43 31.43
CA GLY A 116 -11.68 -0.70 32.13
C GLY A 116 -12.76 -1.37 31.29
N VAL A 117 -12.83 -2.71 31.32
CA VAL A 117 -13.89 -3.48 30.62
C VAL A 117 -15.13 -3.56 31.51
N LEU A 118 -16.29 -3.14 30.98
CA LEU A 118 -17.59 -3.22 31.67
C LEU A 118 -18.33 -4.53 31.38
N GLY A 119 -18.09 -5.13 30.22
CA GLY A 119 -18.64 -6.43 29.83
C GLY A 119 -18.58 -6.65 28.32
N ALA A 120 -18.76 -7.90 27.90
CA ALA A 120 -18.75 -8.29 26.49
C ALA A 120 -19.93 -9.23 26.15
N GLY A 121 -20.44 -9.12 24.93
CA GLY A 121 -21.47 -10.00 24.38
C GLY A 121 -21.19 -10.33 22.93
N SER A 122 -21.62 -11.50 22.45
CA SER A 122 -21.22 -12.01 21.13
C SER A 122 -22.39 -12.60 20.32
N VAL A 123 -22.30 -12.52 19.00
CA VAL A 123 -23.19 -13.18 18.04
C VAL A 123 -22.40 -14.28 17.30
N PRO A 124 -22.86 -15.54 17.27
CA PRO A 124 -22.17 -16.61 16.55
C PRO A 124 -21.94 -16.27 15.07
N ALA A 125 -20.73 -16.50 14.57
CA ALA A 125 -20.32 -16.14 13.22
C ALA A 125 -21.13 -16.90 12.16
N ALA A 126 -21.45 -18.18 12.39
CA ALA A 126 -22.34 -18.95 11.51
C ALA A 126 -23.71 -18.28 11.31
N ARG A 127 -24.26 -17.63 12.34
CA ARG A 127 -25.52 -16.88 12.24
C ARG A 127 -25.34 -15.62 11.40
N VAL A 128 -24.23 -14.89 11.58
CA VAL A 128 -23.89 -13.69 10.78
C VAL A 128 -23.65 -14.07 9.31
N ALA A 129 -22.96 -15.18 9.05
CA ALA A 129 -22.65 -15.70 7.73
C ALA A 129 -23.89 -16.07 6.90
N SER A 130 -25.03 -16.32 7.54
CA SER A 130 -26.31 -16.55 6.85
C SER A 130 -26.80 -15.36 6.01
N GLY A 131 -26.26 -14.16 6.26
CA GLY A 131 -26.62 -12.92 5.57
C GLY A 131 -27.98 -12.33 5.99
N GLN A 132 -28.74 -13.01 6.87
CA GLN A 132 -29.99 -12.47 7.39
C GLN A 132 -29.72 -11.31 8.37
N PRO A 133 -30.50 -10.22 8.33
CA PRO A 133 -30.39 -9.15 9.33
C PRO A 133 -30.62 -9.69 10.74
N ILE A 134 -29.69 -9.39 11.64
CA ILE A 134 -29.76 -9.74 13.06
C ILE A 134 -29.90 -8.44 13.83
N GLU A 135 -30.98 -8.28 14.58
CA GLU A 135 -31.11 -7.23 15.60
C GLU A 135 -31.44 -7.91 16.92
N CYS A 136 -30.62 -7.67 17.95
CA CYS A 136 -30.81 -8.29 19.25
C CYS A 136 -30.19 -7.49 20.40
N TRP A 137 -30.64 -7.82 21.61
CA TRP A 137 -29.98 -7.46 22.85
C TRP A 137 -28.98 -8.55 23.24
N LEU A 138 -27.75 -8.14 23.53
CA LEU A 138 -26.66 -9.01 23.99
C LEU A 138 -26.48 -8.84 25.49
N ASP A 139 -26.61 -9.91 26.25
CA ASP A 139 -26.21 -9.93 27.66
C ASP A 139 -24.70 -9.74 27.77
N LEU A 140 -24.26 -8.72 28.49
CA LEU A 140 -22.86 -8.42 28.72
C LEU A 140 -22.35 -9.24 29.90
N ARG A 141 -21.29 -10.04 29.66
CA ARG A 141 -20.62 -10.88 30.66
C ARG A 141 -19.16 -10.44 30.78
N GLY A 142 -18.59 -10.44 31.99
CA GLY A 142 -17.16 -10.16 32.21
C GLY A 142 -16.90 -8.92 33.08
N GLY A 143 -16.28 -9.17 34.24
CA GLY A 143 -16.03 -8.30 35.39
C GLY A 143 -16.15 -9.19 36.63
N GLU A 144 -15.25 -9.13 37.62
CA GLU A 144 -15.33 -10.02 38.80
C GLU A 144 -16.74 -9.97 39.41
N HIS A 145 -17.32 -11.14 39.72
CA HIS A 145 -18.64 -11.37 40.36
C HIS A 145 -19.86 -10.53 39.95
N ALA A 146 -20.71 -11.09 39.08
CA ALA A 146 -22.09 -10.61 38.88
C ALA A 146 -23.04 -11.25 39.91
N HIS A 147 -23.49 -10.46 40.89
CA HIS A 147 -24.65 -10.78 41.73
C HIS A 147 -25.74 -9.69 41.57
N GLU A 148 -26.97 -10.17 41.27
CA GLU A 148 -28.32 -9.55 41.42
C GLU A 148 -29.10 -9.00 40.19
N THR A 149 -30.41 -9.30 40.24
CA THR A 149 -31.66 -8.96 39.48
C THR A 149 -31.70 -8.54 37.99
N HIS A 150 -30.78 -7.76 37.44
CA HIS A 150 -30.86 -7.29 36.03
C HIS A 150 -29.50 -7.32 35.31
N THR A 151 -29.40 -8.15 34.28
CA THR A 151 -28.18 -8.33 33.46
C THR A 151 -27.92 -7.09 32.58
N PRO A 152 -26.72 -6.49 32.60
CA PRO A 152 -26.35 -5.43 31.66
C PRO A 152 -26.46 -5.94 30.22
N SER A 153 -27.00 -5.13 29.32
CA SER A 153 -27.26 -5.55 27.94
C SER A 153 -26.89 -4.47 26.91
N LEU A 154 -26.57 -4.89 25.68
CA LEU A 154 -26.23 -4.01 24.56
C LEU A 154 -27.09 -4.34 23.34
N ARG A 155 -27.77 -3.34 22.77
CA ARG A 155 -28.54 -3.50 21.54
C ARG A 155 -27.66 -3.28 20.31
N VAL A 156 -27.63 -4.28 19.44
CA VAL A 156 -26.85 -4.26 18.20
C VAL A 156 -27.67 -4.72 17.00
N ARG A 157 -27.26 -4.28 15.80
CA ARG A 157 -27.71 -4.85 14.53
C ARG A 157 -26.51 -5.25 13.67
N LEU A 158 -26.59 -6.42 13.03
CA LEU A 158 -25.57 -6.96 12.13
C LEU A 158 -26.21 -7.47 10.83
N GLN A 159 -25.56 -7.24 9.70
CA GLN A 159 -25.87 -7.90 8.44
C GLN A 159 -24.60 -8.07 7.60
N LEU A 160 -24.31 -9.29 7.16
CA LEU A 160 -23.21 -9.56 6.24
C LEU A 160 -23.74 -9.64 4.80
N SER A 161 -23.22 -8.78 3.93
CA SER A 161 -23.33 -8.94 2.48
C SER A 161 -22.14 -9.77 2.01
N GLY A 162 -22.35 -11.06 1.78
CA GLY A 162 -21.30 -11.99 1.37
C GLY A 162 -20.71 -11.63 0.01
N VAL A 163 -19.40 -11.71 -0.16
CA VAL A 163 -18.74 -11.18 -1.36
C VAL A 163 -19.22 -11.84 -2.66
N GLU A 164 -19.48 -13.14 -2.63
CA GLU A 164 -19.91 -13.88 -3.83
C GLU A 164 -21.34 -13.56 -4.26
N SER A 165 -22.12 -12.90 -3.39
CA SER A 165 -23.46 -12.40 -3.70
C SER A 165 -23.45 -11.01 -4.33
N ASP A 166 -22.32 -10.30 -4.28
CA ASP A 166 -22.15 -9.02 -4.96
C ASP A 166 -22.17 -9.23 -6.48
N PRO A 167 -23.09 -8.60 -7.23
CA PRO A 167 -23.12 -8.69 -8.69
C PRO A 167 -21.83 -8.26 -9.40
N LEU A 168 -20.98 -7.48 -8.71
CA LEU A 168 -19.71 -6.97 -9.21
C LEU A 168 -18.52 -7.86 -8.86
N TRP A 169 -18.69 -8.89 -8.02
CA TRP A 169 -17.64 -9.86 -7.72
C TRP A 169 -17.21 -10.65 -8.96
N GLY A 170 -15.92 -10.60 -9.28
CA GLY A 170 -15.37 -11.23 -10.49
C GLY A 170 -15.94 -10.67 -11.80
N ALA A 171 -16.63 -9.52 -11.75
CA ALA A 171 -17.27 -8.91 -12.92
C ALA A 171 -16.37 -7.91 -13.64
N GLY A 172 -15.37 -7.39 -12.93
CA GLY A 172 -14.49 -6.36 -13.43
C GLY A 172 -14.98 -4.94 -13.42
N VAL A 173 -14.32 -4.15 -14.28
CA VAL A 173 -14.83 -2.85 -14.70
C VAL A 173 -15.91 -3.09 -15.75
N ARG A 174 -17.17 -3.20 -15.29
CA ARG A 174 -18.35 -3.32 -16.16
C ARG A 174 -19.10 -2.01 -16.17
N LEU A 175 -19.23 -1.37 -17.34
CA LEU A 175 -19.97 -0.12 -17.49
C LEU A 175 -21.40 -0.36 -17.98
N PRO A 176 -22.40 0.40 -17.49
CA PRO A 176 -22.27 1.57 -16.61
C PRO A 176 -22.26 1.25 -15.10
N GLU A 177 -22.21 -0.03 -14.69
CA GLU A 177 -22.36 -0.45 -13.29
C GLU A 177 -21.16 -0.08 -12.39
N PHE A 178 -19.96 0.00 -12.95
CA PHE A 178 -18.78 0.49 -12.25
C PHE A 178 -18.76 2.01 -12.24
N ALA A 179 -18.54 2.56 -11.06
CA ALA A 179 -18.56 4.00 -10.84
C ALA A 179 -17.61 4.39 -9.69
N GLY A 180 -16.48 3.69 -9.61
CA GLY A 180 -15.50 3.77 -8.53
C GLY A 180 -15.92 3.10 -7.22
N VAL A 181 -15.04 3.18 -6.23
CA VAL A 181 -15.32 2.83 -4.83
C VAL A 181 -16.35 3.82 -4.28
N ARG A 182 -17.40 3.31 -3.63
CA ARG A 182 -18.45 4.12 -3.01
C ARG A 182 -18.89 3.56 -1.64
N PRO A 183 -19.27 4.44 -0.69
CA PRO A 183 -18.97 5.88 -0.68
C PRO A 183 -17.44 6.13 -0.60
N ALA A 184 -16.98 7.29 -1.05
CA ALA A 184 -15.56 7.67 -1.04
C ALA A 184 -15.41 9.20 -0.97
N PHE A 185 -14.30 9.66 -0.39
CA PHE A 185 -14.05 11.10 -0.18
C PHE A 185 -13.85 11.82 -1.52
N PHE A 186 -13.01 11.25 -2.39
CA PHE A 186 -12.90 11.68 -3.78
C PHE A 186 -13.70 10.72 -4.67
N PRO A 187 -14.62 11.23 -5.50
CA PRO A 187 -15.38 10.40 -6.42
C PRO A 187 -14.52 9.99 -7.62
N GLU A 188 -15.00 9.01 -8.38
CA GLU A 188 -14.45 8.76 -9.72
C GLU A 188 -14.65 10.00 -10.62
N ARG A 189 -13.59 10.36 -11.34
CA ARG A 189 -13.53 11.43 -12.33
C ARG A 189 -13.45 10.81 -13.72
N THR A 190 -14.20 11.39 -14.65
CA THR A 190 -14.15 11.04 -16.08
C THR A 190 -13.40 12.11 -16.86
N ASN A 191 -13.09 11.85 -18.14
CA ASN A 191 -12.34 12.77 -18.99
C ASN A 191 -11.01 13.17 -18.32
N CYS A 192 -10.19 12.18 -17.98
CA CYS A 192 -8.85 12.38 -17.42
C CYS A 192 -7.78 11.88 -18.41
N GLY A 193 -6.57 12.42 -18.26
CA GLY A 193 -5.35 11.90 -18.88
C GLY A 193 -4.50 11.18 -17.82
N VAL A 194 -3.90 10.05 -18.19
CA VAL A 194 -2.95 9.31 -17.34
C VAL A 194 -1.72 8.94 -18.15
N THR A 195 -0.54 9.31 -17.64
CA THR A 195 0.75 8.79 -18.10
C THR A 195 1.34 7.91 -17.00
N LEU A 196 1.69 6.68 -17.34
CA LEU A 196 2.33 5.73 -16.42
C LEU A 196 3.84 5.76 -16.66
N TYR A 197 4.60 5.86 -15.58
CA TYR A 197 6.06 5.89 -15.59
C TYR A 197 6.63 4.63 -14.93
N GLN A 198 7.58 4.02 -15.62
CA GLN A 198 8.40 2.91 -15.16
C GLN A 198 9.80 3.50 -14.90
N ASN A 199 10.27 3.38 -13.66
CA ASN A 199 11.47 4.03 -13.14
C ASN A 199 11.43 5.57 -13.26
N ALA A 200 12.53 6.23 -12.88
CA ALA A 200 12.68 7.67 -13.04
C ALA A 200 13.03 8.06 -14.49
N HIS A 201 13.77 7.18 -15.18
CA HIS A 201 14.27 7.34 -16.54
C HIS A 201 14.18 6.02 -17.32
N LEU A 202 14.20 6.11 -18.65
CA LEU A 202 14.35 4.97 -19.56
C LEU A 202 15.22 5.39 -20.75
N SER A 203 16.19 4.55 -21.12
CA SER A 203 17.08 4.86 -22.25
C SER A 203 16.34 4.87 -23.59
N ASP A 204 16.92 5.46 -24.64
CA ASP A 204 16.37 5.38 -26.00
C ASP A 204 16.49 4.00 -26.64
N ALA A 205 17.33 3.12 -26.08
CA ALA A 205 17.46 1.74 -26.53
C ALA A 205 16.37 0.82 -25.97
N PHE A 206 15.58 1.30 -25.00
CA PHE A 206 14.49 0.54 -24.41
C PHE A 206 13.25 0.56 -25.32
N ASP A 207 13.09 -0.51 -26.11
CA ASP A 207 11.90 -0.76 -26.92
C ASP A 207 11.31 -2.13 -26.57
N PRO A 208 10.20 -2.18 -25.81
CA PRO A 208 9.57 -3.45 -25.47
C PRO A 208 8.80 -4.07 -26.66
N GLY A 209 8.69 -3.39 -27.80
CA GLY A 209 8.07 -3.92 -29.02
C GLY A 209 6.55 -4.13 -28.92
N VAL A 210 5.90 -3.58 -27.89
CA VAL A 210 4.50 -3.86 -27.57
C VAL A 210 3.54 -3.11 -28.50
N ARG A 211 2.49 -3.80 -28.94
CA ARG A 211 1.43 -3.25 -29.79
C ARG A 211 0.12 -3.12 -29.02
N LEU A 212 -0.46 -1.92 -29.09
CA LEU A 212 -1.75 -1.55 -28.52
C LEU A 212 -2.88 -1.77 -29.54
N ASP A 213 -4.12 -1.59 -29.07
CA ASP A 213 -5.30 -1.52 -29.94
C ASP A 213 -5.11 -0.51 -31.07
N GLY A 214 -5.56 -0.89 -32.28
CA GLY A 214 -5.33 -0.13 -33.51
C GLY A 214 -3.92 -0.31 -34.12
N GLY A 215 -3.11 -1.22 -33.59
CA GLY A 215 -1.78 -1.54 -34.14
C GLY A 215 -0.68 -0.55 -33.77
N ARG A 216 -0.95 0.36 -32.83
CA ARG A 216 -0.02 1.41 -32.41
C ARG A 216 1.07 0.85 -31.50
N ALA A 217 2.25 1.45 -31.53
CA ALA A 217 3.32 1.09 -30.60
C ALA A 217 3.02 1.67 -29.21
N TYR A 218 3.20 0.88 -28.16
CA TYR A 218 3.36 1.43 -26.82
C TYR A 218 4.67 2.21 -26.75
N ARG A 219 4.66 3.38 -26.10
CA ARG A 219 5.83 4.23 -25.95
C ARG A 219 5.99 4.57 -24.46
N PRO A 220 7.03 4.03 -23.80
CA PRO A 220 7.32 4.38 -22.42
C PRO A 220 7.59 5.87 -22.26
N ALA A 221 7.05 6.47 -21.19
CA ALA A 221 7.29 7.86 -20.82
C ALA A 221 8.45 7.95 -19.80
N ARG A 222 9.00 9.16 -19.59
CA ARG A 222 10.18 9.39 -18.75
C ARG A 222 9.88 10.41 -17.67
N LEU A 223 9.82 9.95 -16.42
CA LEU A 223 9.26 10.74 -15.32
C LEU A 223 10.05 12.02 -15.06
N TRP A 224 11.36 11.90 -14.81
CA TRP A 224 12.15 13.05 -14.37
C TRP A 224 12.42 14.05 -15.52
N GLU A 225 12.42 13.59 -16.78
CA GLU A 225 12.39 14.48 -17.96
C GLU A 225 11.09 15.28 -18.01
N ASP A 226 9.93 14.62 -17.94
CA ASP A 226 8.61 15.25 -17.98
C ASP A 226 8.41 16.20 -16.80
N LEU A 227 8.86 15.81 -15.60
CA LEU A 227 8.75 16.62 -14.40
C LEU A 227 9.63 17.86 -14.46
N TYR A 228 10.87 17.73 -14.94
CA TYR A 228 11.76 18.88 -15.15
C TYR A 228 11.12 19.88 -16.12
N ALA A 229 10.62 19.40 -17.26
CA ALA A 229 9.94 20.24 -18.25
C ALA A 229 8.69 20.91 -17.64
N ALA A 230 7.88 20.17 -16.90
CA ALA A 230 6.67 20.68 -16.27
C ALA A 230 6.97 21.80 -15.23
N ILE A 231 7.97 21.62 -14.37
CA ILE A 231 8.39 22.64 -13.38
C ILE A 231 8.98 23.86 -14.09
N ARG A 232 9.85 23.65 -15.10
CA ARG A 232 10.44 24.74 -15.90
C ARG A 232 9.34 25.59 -16.55
N ASP A 233 8.31 24.95 -17.09
CA ASP A 233 7.29 25.61 -17.89
C ASP A 233 6.09 26.12 -17.07
N ALA A 234 6.02 25.82 -15.77
CA ALA A 234 5.02 26.34 -14.84
C ALA A 234 5.06 27.87 -14.76
N ARG A 235 3.90 28.52 -14.68
CA ARG A 235 3.78 29.99 -14.67
C ARG A 235 3.02 30.56 -13.48
N ARG A 236 2.30 29.73 -12.71
CA ARG A 236 1.42 30.18 -11.63
C ARG A 236 1.80 29.54 -10.30
N PHE A 237 1.93 28.22 -10.25
CA PHE A 237 2.28 27.53 -9.01
C PHE A 237 3.00 26.20 -9.23
N VAL A 238 3.78 25.79 -8.22
CA VAL A 238 4.40 24.47 -8.09
C VAL A 238 4.29 24.05 -6.63
N TYR A 239 3.47 23.03 -6.35
CA TYR A 239 3.24 22.50 -5.00
C TYR A 239 3.82 21.10 -4.90
N ILE A 240 4.71 20.87 -3.92
CA ILE A 240 5.45 19.63 -3.75
C ILE A 240 5.23 19.10 -2.33
N ALA A 241 4.79 17.84 -2.21
CA ALA A 241 4.84 17.09 -0.96
C ALA A 241 5.69 15.83 -1.18
N GLY A 242 6.54 15.51 -0.21
CA GLY A 242 7.41 14.33 -0.29
C GLY A 242 7.69 13.78 1.10
N TRP A 243 7.99 12.50 1.17
CA TRP A 243 8.59 11.92 2.38
C TRP A 243 10.00 12.47 2.57
N SER A 244 10.73 12.62 1.48
CA SER A 244 12.00 13.35 1.42
C SER A 244 12.06 14.16 0.13
N VAL A 245 12.58 15.37 0.24
CA VAL A 245 12.91 16.21 -0.91
C VAL A 245 14.36 16.59 -0.73
N ASN A 246 15.20 16.40 -1.75
CA ASN A 246 16.58 16.83 -1.74
C ASN A 246 16.76 17.93 -2.80
N ALA A 247 17.11 19.14 -2.35
CA ALA A 247 17.29 20.29 -3.23
C ALA A 247 18.50 20.15 -4.20
N GLU A 248 19.44 19.24 -3.93
CA GLU A 248 20.70 19.14 -4.67
C GLU A 248 20.67 18.13 -5.84
N ILE A 249 19.61 17.32 -5.98
CA ILE A 249 19.52 16.36 -7.10
C ILE A 249 19.33 17.06 -8.45
N THR A 250 19.84 16.45 -9.51
CA THR A 250 19.55 16.82 -10.90
C THR A 250 18.56 15.81 -11.51
N LEU A 251 17.48 16.32 -12.11
CA LEU A 251 16.42 15.49 -12.68
C LEU A 251 16.81 14.83 -14.02
N VAL A 252 17.54 15.54 -14.88
CA VAL A 252 17.95 15.03 -16.20
C VAL A 252 19.45 14.76 -16.17
N ARG A 253 19.84 13.49 -16.33
CA ARG A 253 21.26 13.07 -16.22
C ARG A 253 21.78 12.38 -17.48
N ASP A 254 20.91 11.80 -18.28
CA ASP A 254 21.28 11.19 -19.56
C ASP A 254 21.77 12.26 -20.54
N ALA A 255 23.08 12.23 -20.82
CA ALA A 255 23.73 13.17 -21.73
C ALA A 255 23.20 13.06 -23.17
N GLY A 256 22.73 11.88 -23.60
CA GLY A 256 22.11 11.68 -24.91
C GLY A 256 20.72 12.30 -25.02
N ARG A 257 20.10 12.61 -23.88
CA ARG A 257 18.72 13.12 -23.78
C ARG A 257 18.60 14.40 -22.95
N MET A 258 19.70 15.15 -22.85
CA MET A 258 19.73 16.38 -22.06
C MET A 258 18.65 17.37 -22.51
N VAL A 259 17.74 17.71 -21.60
CA VAL A 259 16.68 18.69 -21.85
C VAL A 259 17.32 20.09 -21.86
N PRO A 260 16.98 20.99 -22.82
CA PRO A 260 17.54 22.34 -22.86
C PRO A 260 17.40 23.09 -21.53
N GLY A 261 18.54 23.54 -21.00
CA GLY A 261 18.64 24.25 -19.72
C GLY A 261 18.74 23.37 -18.48
N ALA A 262 18.68 22.04 -18.61
CA ALA A 262 18.74 21.11 -17.48
C ALA A 262 20.16 20.77 -17.00
N GLU A 263 21.17 20.94 -17.87
CA GLU A 263 22.55 20.55 -17.57
C GLU A 263 23.07 21.22 -16.29
N GLY A 264 23.40 20.40 -15.29
CA GLY A 264 23.91 20.85 -13.99
C GLY A 264 22.91 21.64 -13.13
N VAL A 265 21.64 21.74 -13.52
CA VAL A 265 20.62 22.46 -12.74
C VAL A 265 19.98 21.53 -11.73
N THR A 266 20.21 21.82 -10.45
CA THR A 266 19.57 21.10 -9.34
C THR A 266 18.09 21.46 -9.22
N LEU A 267 17.32 20.58 -8.60
CA LEU A 267 15.90 20.81 -8.29
C LEU A 267 15.71 22.11 -7.48
N GLY A 268 16.54 22.33 -6.46
CA GLY A 268 16.47 23.52 -5.61
C GLY A 268 16.70 24.81 -6.39
N GLU A 269 17.69 24.84 -7.27
CA GLU A 269 17.96 26.01 -8.12
C GLU A 269 16.86 26.24 -9.15
N LEU A 270 16.28 25.19 -9.71
CA LEU A 270 15.10 25.30 -10.57
C LEU A 270 13.93 25.94 -9.81
N LEU A 271 13.60 25.44 -8.62
CA LEU A 271 12.49 25.94 -7.80
C LEU A 271 12.70 27.40 -7.36
N LYS A 272 13.92 27.78 -6.97
CA LYS A 272 14.27 29.18 -6.67
C LYS A 272 14.04 30.10 -7.87
N ARG A 273 14.52 29.71 -9.06
CA ARG A 273 14.29 30.49 -10.28
C ARG A 273 12.80 30.68 -10.57
N LYS A 274 12.00 29.61 -10.45
CA LYS A 274 10.54 29.70 -10.63
C LYS A 274 9.90 30.65 -9.61
N ALA A 275 10.30 30.58 -8.34
CA ALA A 275 9.80 31.48 -7.31
C ALA A 275 10.17 32.95 -7.59
N ASP A 276 11.39 33.20 -8.06
CA ASP A 276 11.87 34.55 -8.44
C ASP A 276 11.16 35.11 -9.69
N GLU A 277 10.68 34.24 -10.57
CA GLU A 277 9.80 34.59 -11.71
C GLU A 277 8.36 34.91 -11.27
N GLY A 278 8.02 34.75 -9.99
CA GLY A 278 6.70 35.01 -9.43
C GLY A 278 5.75 33.81 -9.40
N VAL A 279 6.26 32.59 -9.63
CA VAL A 279 5.49 31.34 -9.44
C VAL A 279 5.36 31.06 -7.94
N ALA A 280 4.16 30.71 -7.47
CA ALA A 280 3.97 30.29 -6.08
C ALA A 280 4.56 28.88 -5.87
N VAL A 281 5.75 28.80 -5.26
CA VAL A 281 6.41 27.52 -4.99
C VAL A 281 6.26 27.13 -3.52
N LEU A 282 5.49 26.08 -3.26
CA LEU A 282 5.19 25.56 -1.92
C LEU A 282 5.75 24.15 -1.78
N VAL A 283 6.58 23.91 -0.77
CA VAL A 283 7.27 22.63 -0.56
C VAL A 283 7.00 22.15 0.87
N MET A 284 6.53 20.91 1.01
CA MET A 284 6.10 20.33 2.27
C MET A 284 6.73 18.93 2.44
N PRO A 285 8.04 18.84 2.74
CA PRO A 285 8.68 17.60 3.14
C PRO A 285 8.15 17.14 4.50
N TRP A 286 8.16 15.83 4.76
CA TRP A 286 7.91 15.30 6.10
C TRP A 286 8.98 15.80 7.09
N GLN A 287 8.56 16.09 8.32
CA GLN A 287 9.47 16.40 9.42
C GLN A 287 9.99 15.11 10.06
N ASP A 288 11.23 14.78 9.79
CA ASP A 288 11.93 13.67 10.43
C ASP A 288 12.36 14.09 11.83
N ASN A 289 11.56 13.70 12.82
CA ASN A 289 11.86 13.98 14.23
C ASN A 289 13.13 13.26 14.73
N THR A 290 13.70 12.33 13.95
CA THR A 290 15.00 11.71 14.26
C THR A 290 16.19 12.54 13.77
N SER A 291 15.97 13.58 12.96
CA SER A 291 16.98 14.57 12.57
C SER A 291 17.40 15.49 13.75
N VAL A 292 16.62 15.53 14.84
CA VAL A 292 16.90 16.31 16.05
C VAL A 292 17.11 15.39 17.26
N SER A 293 18.34 15.31 17.76
CA SER A 293 18.80 14.28 18.70
C SER A 293 18.21 14.38 20.11
N PHE A 294 17.68 13.26 20.64
CA PHE A 294 17.61 13.04 22.10
C PHE A 294 17.92 11.61 22.56
N LEU A 295 17.84 10.59 21.69
CA LEU A 295 17.93 9.17 22.06
C LEU A 295 18.90 8.32 21.22
N GLY A 296 19.92 8.92 20.61
CA GLY A 296 20.91 8.15 19.81
C GLY A 296 20.40 7.61 18.46
N ASN A 297 19.20 8.03 18.04
CA ASN A 297 18.58 7.67 16.76
C ASN A 297 18.85 8.69 15.64
N ALA A 298 19.88 9.54 15.78
CA ALA A 298 20.14 10.61 14.83
C ALA A 298 20.37 10.07 13.40
N GLY A 299 19.52 10.49 12.45
CA GLY A 299 19.64 10.14 11.02
C GLY A 299 19.22 8.72 10.65
N LEU A 300 18.34 8.07 11.42
CA LEU A 300 17.94 6.68 11.19
C LEU A 300 17.15 6.49 9.87
N MET A 301 16.36 7.50 9.48
CA MET A 301 15.51 7.46 8.28
C MET A 301 16.17 8.14 7.07
N LYS A 302 17.39 8.68 7.20
CA LYS A 302 18.21 9.28 6.13
C LYS A 302 17.41 10.20 5.17
N THR A 303 16.57 11.06 5.72
CA THR A 303 15.88 12.10 4.95
C THR A 303 16.76 13.34 4.79
N HIS A 304 16.39 14.26 3.88
CA HIS A 304 17.07 15.55 3.64
C HIS A 304 16.18 16.74 4.03
N ASP A 305 15.32 16.55 5.02
CA ASP A 305 14.24 17.48 5.34
C ASP A 305 14.80 18.83 5.87
N GLU A 306 15.66 18.79 6.88
CA GLU A 306 16.36 19.96 7.43
C GLU A 306 17.28 20.64 6.41
N GLU A 307 18.05 19.88 5.64
CA GLU A 307 18.91 20.40 4.57
C GLU A 307 18.10 21.18 3.54
N THR A 308 16.99 20.61 3.07
CA THR A 308 16.10 21.24 2.10
C THR A 308 15.41 22.47 2.66
N ARG A 309 14.93 22.43 3.92
CA ARG A 309 14.38 23.63 4.57
C ARG A 309 15.42 24.75 4.63
N ARG A 310 16.66 24.43 5.02
CA ARG A 310 17.76 25.42 5.10
C ARG A 310 18.13 25.96 3.72
N PHE A 311 18.12 25.11 2.68
CA PHE A 311 18.41 25.53 1.31
C PHE A 311 17.44 26.62 0.82
N PHE A 312 16.16 26.54 1.21
CA PHE A 312 15.14 27.51 0.83
C PHE A 312 14.99 28.69 1.81
N ASP A 313 15.72 28.70 2.93
CA ASP A 313 15.63 29.79 3.91
C ASP A 313 16.06 31.13 3.29
N GLY A 314 15.29 32.18 3.56
CA GLY A 314 15.49 33.50 2.96
C GLY A 314 15.19 33.61 1.45
N THR A 315 14.65 32.56 0.80
CA THR A 315 14.25 32.59 -0.61
C THR A 315 12.75 32.87 -0.79
N ASN A 316 12.30 32.98 -2.05
CA ASN A 316 10.87 33.09 -2.38
C ASN A 316 10.12 31.74 -2.36
N VAL A 317 10.83 30.62 -2.20
CA VAL A 317 10.21 29.29 -2.02
C VAL A 317 9.70 29.17 -0.59
N ARG A 318 8.44 28.74 -0.42
CA ARG A 318 7.85 28.51 0.91
C ARG A 318 7.96 27.03 1.27
N CYS A 319 8.91 26.73 2.15
CA CYS A 319 9.19 25.38 2.61
C CYS A 319 8.99 25.26 4.13
N PHE A 320 8.24 24.27 4.59
CA PHE A 320 8.15 23.94 6.02
C PHE A 320 8.16 22.42 6.22
N LEU A 321 8.72 21.98 7.36
CA LEU A 321 8.73 20.56 7.72
C LEU A 321 7.37 20.19 8.30
N CYS A 322 6.73 19.18 7.71
CA CYS A 322 5.39 18.76 8.06
C CYS A 322 5.42 17.61 9.08
N PRO A 323 5.08 17.84 10.36
CA PRO A 323 5.06 16.79 11.37
C PRO A 323 3.86 15.87 11.18
N ARG A 324 4.07 14.57 11.39
CA ARG A 324 2.98 13.59 11.45
C ARG A 324 2.58 13.35 12.90
N ASN A 325 1.43 13.88 13.29
CA ASN A 325 0.87 13.65 14.63
C ASN A 325 0.01 12.39 14.60
N ALA A 326 0.55 11.29 15.14
CA ALA A 326 -0.21 10.06 15.33
C ALA A 326 -1.39 10.28 16.29
N ASP A 327 -2.45 9.48 16.15
CA ASP A 327 -3.55 9.43 17.12
C ASP A 327 -3.01 9.14 18.53
N ALA A 328 -3.33 10.02 19.49
CA ALA A 328 -2.96 9.88 20.90
C ALA A 328 -3.53 8.60 21.55
N SER A 329 -4.50 7.94 20.92
CA SER A 329 -4.99 6.63 21.37
C SER A 329 -4.01 5.48 21.08
N LEU A 330 -3.11 5.64 20.10
CA LEU A 330 -2.06 4.67 19.77
C LEU A 330 -0.88 4.77 20.75
N THR A 331 -0.55 5.98 21.25
CA THR A 331 0.54 6.19 22.22
C THR A 331 0.26 5.51 23.57
N VAL A 332 -0.99 5.56 24.05
CA VAL A 332 -1.39 5.06 25.38
C VAL A 332 -1.46 3.53 25.45
N VAL A 333 -1.84 2.85 24.36
CA VAL A 333 -2.09 1.40 24.36
C VAL A 333 -0.79 0.58 24.30
N GLN A 334 0.28 1.12 23.73
CA GLN A 334 1.50 0.35 23.46
C GLN A 334 2.75 0.84 24.20
N HIS A 335 2.63 1.83 25.10
CA HIS A 335 3.75 2.40 25.87
C HIS A 335 4.91 2.91 25.00
N VAL A 336 4.60 3.41 23.81
CA VAL A 336 5.54 3.99 22.85
C VAL A 336 5.14 5.44 22.62
N GLU A 337 6.10 6.37 22.62
CA GLU A 337 5.87 7.76 22.17
C GLU A 337 5.67 7.77 20.63
N THR A 338 4.55 7.22 20.16
CA THR A 338 4.25 7.03 18.72
C THR A 338 4.10 8.33 17.93
N SER A 339 4.05 9.50 18.59
CA SER A 339 4.05 10.81 17.93
C SER A 339 5.35 11.12 17.17
N ALA A 340 6.42 10.33 17.36
CA ALA A 340 7.70 10.48 16.65
C ALA A 340 7.93 9.43 15.54
N GLU A 341 6.97 8.54 15.23
CA GLU A 341 7.27 7.29 14.51
C GLU A 341 6.52 7.05 13.19
N PHE A 342 5.41 7.75 12.94
CA PHE A 342 4.71 7.74 11.64
C PHE A 342 5.14 8.90 10.76
N THR A 343 4.95 8.75 9.45
CA THR A 343 5.46 9.69 8.46
C THR A 343 4.36 10.28 7.57
N HIS A 344 4.68 11.41 6.94
CA HIS A 344 3.96 11.81 5.74
C HIS A 344 4.66 11.18 4.54
N HIS A 345 4.03 10.16 3.95
CA HIS A 345 4.68 9.32 2.94
C HIS A 345 4.18 9.59 1.50
N GLN A 346 3.29 10.56 1.32
CA GLN A 346 2.81 11.02 0.01
C GLN A 346 3.94 11.66 -0.80
N LYS A 347 4.13 11.22 -2.05
CA LYS A 347 5.00 11.86 -3.05
C LYS A 347 4.14 12.49 -4.14
N THR A 348 4.00 13.82 -4.12
CA THR A 348 3.19 14.53 -5.11
C THR A 348 3.85 15.82 -5.60
N VAL A 349 3.65 16.13 -6.88
CA VAL A 349 3.94 17.44 -7.47
C VAL A 349 2.71 17.90 -8.22
N THR A 350 2.15 19.05 -7.88
CA THR A 350 1.00 19.64 -8.58
C THR A 350 1.34 21.04 -9.07
N LEU A 351 1.08 21.32 -10.34
CA LEU A 351 1.48 22.56 -11.00
C LEU A 351 0.52 22.91 -12.14
N ASP A 352 0.66 24.13 -12.67
CA ASP A 352 -0.02 24.54 -13.90
C ASP A 352 0.78 24.20 -15.15
N ALA A 353 0.17 23.50 -16.11
CA ALA A 353 0.77 23.19 -17.41
C ALA A 353 0.06 23.94 -18.55
N ALA A 354 0.77 24.17 -19.66
CA ALA A 354 0.16 24.74 -20.85
C ALA A 354 -0.88 23.77 -21.44
N THR A 355 -2.08 24.28 -21.77
CA THR A 355 -3.12 23.47 -22.41
C THR A 355 -2.75 23.27 -23.89
N PRO A 356 -2.63 22.02 -24.38
CA PRO A 356 -2.29 21.74 -25.77
C PRO A 356 -3.23 22.46 -26.74
N GLY A 357 -2.66 22.97 -27.85
CA GLY A 357 -3.43 23.66 -28.90
C GLY A 357 -3.97 25.04 -28.52
N THR A 358 -3.46 25.66 -27.45
CA THR A 358 -3.87 27.01 -27.02
C THR A 358 -2.65 27.87 -26.70
N ASP A 359 -2.70 29.15 -27.08
CA ASP A 359 -1.52 30.02 -26.94
C ASP A 359 -1.28 30.53 -25.50
N ASP A 360 -2.28 30.49 -24.63
CA ASP A 360 -2.16 31.08 -23.28
C ASP A 360 -3.03 30.43 -22.18
N ARG A 361 -3.79 29.38 -22.48
CA ARG A 361 -4.57 28.67 -21.44
C ARG A 361 -3.69 27.66 -20.71
N ARG A 362 -3.99 27.47 -19.43
CA ARG A 362 -3.29 26.56 -18.55
C ARG A 362 -4.29 25.72 -17.77
N HIS A 363 -3.90 24.51 -17.42
CA HIS A 363 -4.70 23.57 -16.65
C HIS A 363 -3.84 22.95 -15.55
N VAL A 364 -4.48 22.29 -14.58
CA VAL A 364 -3.80 21.64 -13.45
C VAL A 364 -3.31 20.26 -13.87
N VAL A 365 -2.06 19.95 -13.51
CA VAL A 365 -1.43 18.64 -13.69
C VAL A 365 -0.83 18.19 -12.37
N SER A 366 -0.99 16.91 -12.05
CA SER A 366 -0.48 16.32 -10.82
C SER A 366 0.31 15.05 -11.08
N PHE A 367 1.46 14.91 -10.43
CA PHE A 367 2.26 13.70 -10.39
C PHE A 367 2.09 13.03 -9.02
N LEU A 368 1.94 11.71 -9.01
CA LEU A 368 1.96 10.90 -7.79
C LEU A 368 2.46 9.47 -8.05
N GLY A 369 3.05 8.83 -7.03
CA GLY A 369 3.58 7.48 -7.14
C GLY A 369 4.52 7.11 -6.00
N GLY A 370 5.46 6.20 -6.26
CA GLY A 370 6.47 5.74 -5.29
C GLY A 370 7.74 6.58 -5.26
N ILE A 371 8.04 7.30 -6.35
CA ILE A 371 9.31 8.05 -6.51
C ILE A 371 9.27 9.42 -5.80
N ASP A 372 10.06 9.58 -4.73
CA ASP A 372 10.38 10.87 -4.11
C ASP A 372 11.39 11.67 -4.95
N LEU A 373 11.42 12.99 -4.76
CA LEU A 373 12.43 13.87 -5.35
C LEU A 373 13.68 13.96 -4.46
N CYS A 374 14.33 12.81 -4.28
CA CYS A 374 15.56 12.69 -3.50
C CYS A 374 16.59 11.75 -4.14
N ASP A 375 17.73 11.61 -3.47
CA ASP A 375 18.87 10.76 -3.83
C ASP A 375 18.50 9.27 -3.91
N GLY A 376 19.22 8.54 -4.75
CA GLY A 376 19.08 7.11 -5.01
C GLY A 376 17.87 6.73 -5.87
N ARG A 377 16.98 7.68 -6.20
CA ARG A 377 15.74 7.40 -6.96
C ARG A 377 15.91 7.49 -8.48
N TYR A 378 16.96 8.16 -8.96
CA TYR A 378 17.27 8.14 -10.39
C TYR A 378 17.78 6.75 -10.77
N ASP A 379 17.08 6.10 -11.68
CA ASP A 379 17.51 4.83 -12.25
C ASP A 379 16.84 4.64 -13.62
N ASP A 380 17.42 3.71 -14.39
CA ASP A 380 16.92 3.28 -15.69
C ASP A 380 16.71 1.76 -15.73
N GLU A 381 16.32 1.22 -16.88
CA GLU A 381 15.99 -0.20 -17.03
C GLU A 381 17.18 -1.16 -16.88
N TYR A 382 18.41 -0.64 -16.90
CA TYR A 382 19.60 -1.46 -16.72
C TYR A 382 19.85 -1.79 -15.27
N HIS A 383 19.36 -0.94 -14.34
CA HIS A 383 19.54 -1.11 -12.91
C HIS A 383 20.98 -1.46 -12.54
N THR A 384 21.93 -0.69 -13.07
CA THR A 384 23.35 -1.04 -12.98
C THR A 384 23.87 -1.02 -11.55
N LEU A 385 24.74 -1.98 -11.24
CA LEU A 385 25.36 -2.13 -9.93
C LEU A 385 26.72 -1.42 -9.85
N PHE A 386 27.48 -1.44 -10.95
CA PHE A 386 28.88 -1.00 -10.99
C PHE A 386 29.24 -0.09 -12.16
N ARG A 387 28.38 0.02 -13.18
CA ARG A 387 28.61 0.91 -14.31
C ARG A 387 28.17 2.31 -13.95
N ASP A 388 28.78 3.30 -14.60
CA ASP A 388 28.43 4.72 -14.49
C ASP A 388 28.47 5.29 -13.06
N LEU A 389 29.18 4.62 -12.14
CA LEU A 389 29.36 5.06 -10.76
C LEU A 389 30.16 6.36 -10.65
N ASP A 390 31.03 6.63 -11.63
CA ASP A 390 31.84 7.85 -11.74
C ASP A 390 31.27 8.87 -12.72
N THR A 391 30.10 8.61 -13.30
CA THR A 391 29.37 9.50 -14.21
C THR A 391 27.98 9.82 -13.66
N THR A 392 26.95 9.10 -14.10
CA THR A 392 25.52 9.31 -13.76
C THR A 392 25.25 9.25 -12.26
N TYR A 393 25.98 8.41 -11.53
CA TYR A 393 25.77 8.15 -10.10
C TYR A 393 26.86 8.75 -9.19
N LEU A 394 27.78 9.56 -9.73
CA LEU A 394 28.92 10.13 -8.98
C LEU A 394 28.48 10.92 -7.73
N HIS A 395 27.40 11.67 -7.86
CA HIS A 395 26.81 12.48 -6.78
C HIS A 395 25.52 11.88 -6.22
N ASP A 396 25.26 10.60 -6.51
CA ASP A 396 24.02 9.90 -6.16
C ASP A 396 24.24 8.41 -5.86
N PHE A 397 25.41 8.06 -5.31
CA PHE A 397 25.70 6.70 -4.90
C PHE A 397 24.94 6.38 -3.61
N MET A 398 23.90 5.55 -3.72
CA MET A 398 23.13 5.04 -2.59
C MET A 398 23.36 3.55 -2.40
N GLN A 399 23.62 3.13 -1.15
CA GLN A 399 23.70 1.73 -0.75
C GLN A 399 23.45 1.65 0.77
N ASN A 400 22.24 1.27 1.17
CA ASN A 400 21.83 1.29 2.57
C ASN A 400 21.89 -0.09 3.27
N ASN A 401 22.16 -1.15 2.50
CA ASN A 401 22.19 -2.53 3.02
C ASN A 401 23.52 -2.89 3.70
N TYR A 402 24.59 -2.16 3.41
CA TYR A 402 25.92 -2.47 3.89
C TYR A 402 26.49 -1.35 4.77
N LYS A 403 27.07 -1.75 5.90
CA LYS A 403 27.78 -0.81 6.78
C LYS A 403 29.00 -0.26 6.04
N HIS A 404 29.23 1.04 6.19
CA HIS A 404 30.36 1.76 5.57
C HIS A 404 30.38 1.73 4.04
N ALA A 405 29.22 1.46 3.39
CA ALA A 405 29.09 1.61 1.95
C ALA A 405 29.40 3.04 1.51
N SER A 406 30.20 3.18 0.47
CA SER A 406 30.55 4.47 -0.11
C SER A 406 31.12 4.28 -1.51
N LEU A 407 31.01 5.31 -2.35
CA LEU A 407 31.61 5.29 -3.69
C LEU A 407 33.13 5.05 -3.65
N GLN A 408 33.83 5.49 -2.59
CA GLN A 408 35.27 5.24 -2.40
C GLN A 408 35.60 3.75 -2.27
N ARG A 409 34.65 2.94 -1.82
CA ARG A 409 34.75 1.47 -1.71
C ARG A 409 34.09 0.74 -2.86
N GLY A 410 33.51 1.46 -3.82
CA GLY A 410 32.89 0.91 -5.03
C GLY A 410 31.49 0.34 -4.82
N GLY A 411 30.95 -0.28 -5.86
CA GLY A 411 29.62 -0.89 -5.79
C GLY A 411 29.58 -2.21 -4.99
N PRO A 412 28.42 -2.91 -5.00
CA PRO A 412 27.25 -2.54 -5.79
C PRO A 412 26.55 -1.34 -5.15
N ARG A 413 26.14 -0.35 -5.96
CA ARG A 413 25.07 0.56 -5.52
C ARG A 413 23.78 -0.25 -5.34
N GLU A 414 22.75 0.34 -4.73
CA GLU A 414 21.42 -0.24 -4.66
C GLU A 414 20.56 0.33 -5.79
N PRO A 415 20.25 -0.43 -6.85
CA PRO A 415 19.33 0.00 -7.89
C PRO A 415 17.91 0.18 -7.37
N TRP A 416 17.14 1.04 -8.03
CA TRP A 416 15.85 1.51 -7.59
C TRP A 416 14.80 1.30 -8.69
N HIS A 417 14.06 0.20 -8.58
CA HIS A 417 12.90 -0.07 -9.43
C HIS A 417 11.63 0.48 -8.79
N ASP A 418 10.93 1.35 -9.51
CA ASP A 418 9.77 2.06 -8.97
C ASP A 418 8.80 2.50 -10.08
N VAL A 419 7.60 2.94 -9.68
CA VAL A 419 6.56 3.42 -10.60
C VAL A 419 5.98 4.76 -10.15
N HIS A 420 5.51 5.53 -11.13
CA HIS A 420 4.87 6.82 -10.90
C HIS A 420 3.81 7.10 -11.95
N CYS A 421 2.98 8.12 -11.76
CA CYS A 421 2.04 8.56 -12.78
C CYS A 421 1.87 10.08 -12.84
N ARG A 422 1.49 10.58 -14.02
CA ARG A 422 0.98 11.94 -14.23
C ARG A 422 -0.52 11.86 -14.48
N LEU A 423 -1.27 12.72 -13.81
CA LEU A 423 -2.71 12.89 -13.91
C LEU A 423 -3.03 14.26 -14.49
N GLU A 424 -3.97 14.29 -15.42
CA GLU A 424 -4.49 15.49 -16.05
C GLU A 424 -6.02 15.47 -16.03
N GLY A 425 -6.64 16.65 -15.99
CA GLY A 425 -8.09 16.81 -15.94
C GLY A 425 -8.63 16.76 -14.51
N PRO A 426 -9.92 16.42 -14.30
CA PRO A 426 -10.56 16.59 -12.99
C PRO A 426 -9.90 15.81 -11.85
N ALA A 427 -9.20 14.69 -12.12
CA ALA A 427 -8.48 13.94 -11.10
C ALA A 427 -7.23 14.68 -10.56
N ALA A 428 -6.60 15.56 -11.36
CA ALA A 428 -5.47 16.38 -10.89
C ALA A 428 -5.93 17.38 -9.80
N TRP A 429 -7.17 17.86 -9.90
CA TRP A 429 -7.77 18.72 -8.88
C TRP A 429 -7.98 18.01 -7.53
N ASP A 430 -8.23 16.70 -7.52
CA ASP A 430 -8.36 15.94 -6.27
C ASP A 430 -7.01 15.81 -5.55
N VAL A 431 -5.91 15.64 -6.29
CA VAL A 431 -4.55 15.66 -5.74
C VAL A 431 -4.17 17.04 -5.21
N LEU A 432 -4.52 18.10 -5.95
CA LEU A 432 -4.39 19.49 -5.49
C LEU A 432 -5.16 19.72 -4.19
N ALA A 433 -6.43 19.32 -4.14
CA ALA A 433 -7.29 19.47 -2.97
C ALA A 433 -6.68 18.76 -1.74
N ASN A 434 -6.11 17.58 -1.92
CA ASN A 434 -5.36 16.89 -0.85
C ASN A 434 -4.18 17.74 -0.33
N PHE A 435 -3.36 18.30 -1.23
CA PHE A 435 -2.25 19.17 -0.83
C PHE A 435 -2.75 20.39 -0.04
N GLU A 436 -3.78 21.07 -0.55
CA GLU A 436 -4.32 22.26 0.10
C GLU A 436 -4.96 21.96 1.46
N GLN A 437 -5.64 20.83 1.59
CA GLN A 437 -6.22 20.39 2.87
C GLN A 437 -5.13 20.21 3.94
N ARG A 438 -4.00 19.60 3.56
CA ARG A 438 -2.84 19.41 4.44
C ARG A 438 -2.16 20.73 4.77
N TRP A 439 -1.91 21.56 3.76
CA TRP A 439 -1.29 22.87 3.93
C TRP A 439 -2.10 23.74 4.91
N ARG A 440 -3.42 23.86 4.71
CA ARG A 440 -4.29 24.63 5.61
C ARG A 440 -4.27 24.11 7.05
N LYS A 441 -4.12 22.78 7.22
CA LYS A 441 -4.08 22.15 8.55
C LYS A 441 -2.74 22.36 9.26
N GLN A 442 -1.62 22.17 8.56
CA GLN A 442 -0.31 21.95 9.17
C GLN A 442 0.70 23.07 8.91
N ALA A 443 0.47 23.96 7.93
CA ALA A 443 1.39 25.06 7.67
C ALA A 443 1.44 26.05 8.85
N PRO A 444 2.63 26.60 9.14
CA PRO A 444 2.81 27.71 10.07
C PRO A 444 1.87 28.89 9.75
N GLU A 445 1.46 29.64 10.77
CA GLU A 445 0.45 30.70 10.65
C GLU A 445 0.79 31.75 9.58
N ASP A 446 2.06 32.10 9.45
CA ASP A 446 2.59 33.03 8.45
C ASP A 446 2.60 32.48 7.02
N MET A 447 2.54 31.16 6.84
CA MET A 447 2.52 30.47 5.55
C MET A 447 1.12 30.01 5.10
N ARG A 448 0.13 29.98 6.00
CA ARG A 448 -1.24 29.52 5.67
C ARG A 448 -1.88 30.30 4.51
N GLY A 449 -1.56 31.59 4.39
CA GLY A 449 -2.05 32.47 3.32
C GLY A 449 -1.33 32.36 1.98
N CYS A 450 -0.35 31.46 1.82
CA CYS A 450 0.43 31.33 0.59
C CYS A 450 -0.24 30.53 -0.53
N LEU A 451 -1.36 29.84 -0.24
CA LEU A 451 -2.13 29.15 -1.26
C LEU A 451 -2.80 30.15 -2.21
N LEU A 452 -2.67 29.90 -3.51
CA LEU A 452 -3.42 30.62 -4.53
C LEU A 452 -4.91 30.21 -4.53
N ASP A 453 -5.77 31.14 -4.93
CA ASP A 453 -7.19 30.87 -5.20
C ASP A 453 -7.33 30.26 -6.60
N LEU A 454 -7.21 28.94 -6.67
CA LEU A 454 -7.27 28.17 -7.91
C LEU A 454 -8.70 27.68 -8.16
N SER A 455 -9.19 27.82 -9.39
CA SER A 455 -10.50 27.29 -9.77
C SER A 455 -10.54 26.80 -11.22
N PRO A 456 -11.46 25.87 -11.56
CA PRO A 456 -11.67 25.44 -12.94
C PRO A 456 -12.04 26.56 -13.91
N ALA A 457 -12.51 27.72 -13.41
CA ALA A 457 -12.77 28.88 -14.24
C ALA A 457 -11.47 29.56 -14.71
N THR A 458 -10.45 29.59 -13.85
CA THR A 458 -9.13 30.17 -14.16
C THR A 458 -8.21 29.17 -14.85
N PHE A 459 -8.34 27.89 -14.52
CA PHE A 459 -7.54 26.78 -15.08
C PHE A 459 -8.48 25.73 -15.70
N PRO A 460 -9.12 26.01 -16.84
CA PRO A 460 -10.08 25.08 -17.42
C PRO A 460 -9.37 23.81 -17.92
N ASP A 461 -9.92 22.67 -17.54
CA ASP A 461 -9.45 21.37 -18.03
C ASP A 461 -9.59 21.28 -19.56
N PRO A 462 -8.71 20.53 -20.25
CA PRO A 462 -8.86 20.26 -21.67
C PRO A 462 -10.24 19.64 -22.00
N VAL A 463 -10.87 20.10 -23.08
CA VAL A 463 -12.21 19.64 -23.51
C VAL A 463 -12.21 18.14 -23.84
N ALA A 464 -11.10 17.68 -24.40
CA ALA A 464 -10.77 16.28 -24.55
C ALA A 464 -9.26 16.15 -24.44
N PHE A 465 -8.81 15.04 -23.86
CA PHE A 465 -7.47 14.55 -24.07
C PHE A 465 -7.46 13.91 -25.47
N ASP A 466 -7.27 14.75 -26.49
CA ASP A 466 -7.26 14.37 -27.92
C ASP A 466 -5.97 13.64 -28.32
N ASP A 467 -5.26 13.11 -27.33
CA ASP A 467 -4.05 12.36 -27.51
C ASP A 467 -4.43 10.94 -27.94
N ASP A 468 -3.56 10.35 -28.76
CA ASP A 468 -3.66 8.98 -29.22
C ASP A 468 -4.02 7.98 -28.10
N THR A 469 -3.72 8.25 -26.83
CA THR A 469 -3.98 7.33 -25.72
C THR A 469 -5.45 7.17 -25.31
N GLY A 470 -6.36 8.07 -25.71
CA GLY A 470 -7.77 8.04 -25.30
C GLY A 470 -8.02 8.45 -23.84
N SER A 471 -9.29 8.71 -23.50
CA SER A 471 -9.72 9.17 -22.17
C SER A 471 -9.62 8.07 -21.10
N TRP A 472 -9.36 8.50 -19.86
CA TRP A 472 -9.37 7.67 -18.66
C TRP A 472 -10.50 8.06 -17.71
N ASN A 473 -10.92 7.08 -16.92
CA ASN A 473 -11.62 7.31 -15.66
C ASN A 473 -10.64 7.05 -14.52
N VAL A 474 -10.60 7.94 -13.53
CA VAL A 474 -9.61 7.94 -12.45
C VAL A 474 -10.31 8.24 -11.13
N GLN A 475 -9.94 7.54 -10.07
CA GLN A 475 -10.33 7.87 -8.70
C GLN A 475 -9.08 8.01 -7.83
N VAL A 476 -9.00 9.11 -7.08
CA VAL A 476 -7.93 9.34 -6.11
C VAL A 476 -8.33 8.73 -4.76
N PHE A 477 -7.38 8.04 -4.12
CA PHE A 477 -7.53 7.37 -2.84
C PHE A 477 -6.48 7.87 -1.85
N ARG A 478 -6.79 7.81 -0.55
CA ARG A 478 -5.85 8.18 0.52
C ARG A 478 -5.90 7.24 1.71
N SER A 479 -4.81 7.29 2.46
CA SER A 479 -4.75 6.92 3.87
C SER A 479 -4.39 8.19 4.62
N ILE A 480 -5.33 8.80 5.33
CA ILE A 480 -5.10 10.07 6.06
C ILE A 480 -6.17 10.28 7.14
N ASP A 481 -5.86 11.05 8.17
CA ASP A 481 -6.77 11.38 9.26
C ASP A 481 -7.02 12.88 9.42
N ASP A 482 -8.02 13.24 10.22
CA ASP A 482 -8.38 14.62 10.56
C ASP A 482 -7.29 15.40 11.32
N ALA A 483 -6.26 14.72 11.86
CA ALA A 483 -5.07 15.37 12.40
C ALA A 483 -4.21 16.00 11.30
N SER A 484 -4.29 15.46 10.07
CA SER A 484 -3.47 15.89 8.93
C SER A 484 -4.21 16.76 7.92
N VAL A 485 -5.56 16.78 7.93
CA VAL A 485 -6.37 17.55 6.96
C VAL A 485 -7.45 18.40 7.62
N VAL A 486 -7.86 19.45 6.92
CA VAL A 486 -9.11 20.16 7.19
C VAL A 486 -10.28 19.56 6.37
N GLY A 487 -11.51 19.73 6.87
CA GLY A 487 -12.73 19.43 6.11
C GLY A 487 -13.32 18.03 6.32
N PHE A 488 -12.76 17.22 7.22
CA PHE A 488 -13.44 16.00 7.67
C PHE A 488 -14.59 16.36 8.63
N PRO A 489 -15.78 15.79 8.45
CA PRO A 489 -16.91 16.03 9.34
C PRO A 489 -16.69 15.35 10.69
N SER A 490 -17.16 15.99 11.75
CA SER A 490 -17.16 15.40 13.11
C SER A 490 -18.34 14.46 13.35
N ASP A 491 -19.41 14.58 12.57
CA ASP A 491 -20.57 13.70 12.66
C ASP A 491 -20.29 12.34 11.97
N PRO A 492 -20.45 11.19 12.67
CA PRO A 492 -20.17 9.89 12.09
C PRO A 492 -21.03 9.51 10.88
N ALA A 493 -22.28 9.98 10.79
CA ALA A 493 -23.15 9.67 9.66
C ALA A 493 -22.73 10.46 8.41
N GLU A 494 -22.36 11.74 8.57
CA GLU A 494 -21.74 12.53 7.51
C GLU A 494 -20.39 11.94 7.07
N ALA A 495 -19.55 11.54 8.01
CA ALA A 495 -18.27 10.88 7.73
C ALA A 495 -18.47 9.58 6.91
N ALA A 496 -19.37 8.71 7.35
CA ALA A 496 -19.69 7.47 6.66
C ALA A 496 -20.26 7.71 5.25
N ALA A 497 -21.09 8.74 5.07
CA ALA A 497 -21.60 9.13 3.75
C ALA A 497 -20.50 9.59 2.78
N MET A 498 -19.38 10.09 3.31
CA MET A 498 -18.15 10.43 2.56
C MET A 498 -17.15 9.26 2.47
N GLY A 499 -17.50 8.05 2.95
CA GLY A 499 -16.60 6.90 2.95
C GLY A 499 -15.48 6.96 3.99
N LEU A 500 -15.60 7.85 4.97
CA LEU A 500 -14.69 7.97 6.10
C LEU A 500 -15.15 7.09 7.26
N THR A 501 -14.22 6.66 8.09
CA THR A 501 -14.49 5.91 9.32
C THR A 501 -14.16 6.78 10.52
N SER A 502 -15.14 7.01 11.40
CA SER A 502 -14.94 7.77 12.64
C SER A 502 -14.99 6.86 13.86
N GLY A 503 -14.02 6.96 14.77
CA GLY A 503 -13.98 6.21 16.03
C GLY A 503 -12.97 6.82 17.00
N LYS A 504 -13.26 6.75 18.31
CA LYS A 504 -12.41 7.32 19.39
C LYS A 504 -11.86 8.72 19.08
N ASP A 505 -12.75 9.64 18.73
CA ASP A 505 -12.46 11.05 18.43
C ASP A 505 -11.52 11.29 17.22
N VAL A 506 -11.32 10.30 16.34
CA VAL A 506 -10.56 10.44 15.09
C VAL A 506 -11.41 10.00 13.90
N THR A 507 -11.37 10.80 12.83
CA THR A 507 -11.94 10.46 11.53
C THR A 507 -10.84 10.16 10.53
N VAL A 508 -10.98 9.01 9.87
CA VAL A 508 -9.93 8.41 9.03
C VAL A 508 -10.48 8.11 7.64
N ASP A 509 -9.71 8.50 6.62
CA ASP A 509 -9.83 8.04 5.24
C ASP A 509 -8.92 6.80 5.08
N ARG A 510 -9.53 5.67 4.71
CA ARG A 510 -8.86 4.39 4.40
C ARG A 510 -9.23 3.91 3.00
N SER A 511 -9.50 4.86 2.10
CA SER A 511 -9.97 4.58 0.74
C SER A 511 -8.94 3.85 -0.10
N ILE A 512 -7.63 3.93 0.21
CA ILE A 512 -6.61 3.09 -0.44
C ILE A 512 -6.87 1.60 -0.18
N GLN A 513 -7.02 1.20 1.09
CA GLN A 513 -7.33 -0.19 1.42
C GLN A 513 -8.64 -0.63 0.76
N ALA A 514 -9.68 0.22 0.79
CA ALA A 514 -10.94 -0.07 0.12
C ALA A 514 -10.75 -0.27 -1.40
N GLY A 515 -9.96 0.59 -2.06
CA GLY A 515 -9.61 0.48 -3.48
C GLY A 515 -8.93 -0.84 -3.81
N TYR A 516 -7.93 -1.25 -3.03
CA TYR A 516 -7.26 -2.54 -3.20
C TYR A 516 -8.24 -3.71 -3.04
N VAL A 517 -9.02 -3.73 -1.96
CA VAL A 517 -10.00 -4.80 -1.68
C VAL A 517 -11.03 -4.90 -2.79
N GLU A 518 -11.61 -3.80 -3.25
CA GLU A 518 -12.60 -3.79 -4.33
C GLU A 518 -11.99 -4.26 -5.67
N ALA A 519 -10.77 -3.82 -6.01
CA ALA A 519 -10.08 -4.26 -7.22
C ALA A 519 -9.79 -5.78 -7.19
N ILE A 520 -9.32 -6.31 -6.06
CA ILE A 520 -9.11 -7.75 -5.86
C ILE A 520 -10.43 -8.51 -5.98
N ARG A 521 -11.49 -8.02 -5.34
CA ARG A 521 -12.83 -8.65 -5.39
C ARG A 521 -13.40 -8.70 -6.81
N ARG A 522 -13.12 -7.69 -7.64
CA ARG A 522 -13.56 -7.63 -9.05
C ARG A 522 -12.69 -8.42 -10.00
N ALA A 523 -11.44 -8.68 -9.65
CA ALA A 523 -10.50 -9.44 -10.47
C ALA A 523 -11.07 -10.82 -10.82
N ARG A 524 -10.85 -11.22 -12.08
CA ARG A 524 -11.36 -12.48 -12.64
C ARG A 524 -10.28 -13.37 -13.26
N ARG A 525 -9.16 -12.80 -13.69
CA ARG A 525 -8.14 -13.55 -14.44
C ARG A 525 -6.80 -13.57 -13.74
N PHE A 526 -6.24 -12.41 -13.48
CA PHE A 526 -5.02 -12.34 -12.69
C PHE A 526 -4.89 -11.02 -11.94
N ILE A 527 -3.93 -11.02 -11.03
CA ILE A 527 -3.45 -9.85 -10.30
C ILE A 527 -1.92 -9.82 -10.44
N TYR A 528 -1.38 -8.68 -10.84
CA TYR A 528 0.05 -8.40 -10.84
C TYR A 528 0.33 -7.27 -9.85
N ILE A 529 1.24 -7.50 -8.90
CA ILE A 529 1.60 -6.56 -7.84
C ILE A 529 3.10 -6.37 -7.84
N GLU A 530 3.55 -5.12 -7.76
CA GLU A 530 4.91 -4.78 -7.36
C GLU A 530 4.78 -3.91 -6.11
N ASN A 531 5.36 -4.36 -4.99
CA ASN A 531 5.26 -3.62 -3.74
C ASN A 531 6.50 -3.77 -2.85
N GLN A 532 6.95 -2.66 -2.26
CA GLN A 532 8.05 -2.64 -1.29
C GLN A 532 7.81 -3.56 -0.07
N TYR A 533 6.57 -3.65 0.39
CA TYR A 533 6.18 -4.54 1.48
C TYR A 533 5.00 -5.40 1.06
N PHE A 534 4.94 -6.60 1.62
CA PHE A 534 3.79 -7.49 1.45
C PHE A 534 3.55 -8.25 2.75
N LEU A 535 2.74 -7.67 3.64
CA LEU A 535 2.40 -8.23 4.94
C LEU A 535 1.03 -7.74 5.42
N GLY A 536 0.23 -8.65 5.99
CA GLY A 536 -1.16 -8.36 6.33
C GLY A 536 -1.98 -9.59 6.69
N GLY A 537 -3.17 -9.35 7.22
CA GLY A 537 -4.11 -10.39 7.61
C GLY A 537 -3.69 -11.16 8.87
N CYS A 538 -3.05 -10.52 9.86
CA CYS A 538 -2.49 -11.22 11.02
C CYS A 538 -3.51 -12.04 11.80
N ALA A 539 -4.79 -11.65 11.80
CA ALA A 539 -5.87 -12.42 12.41
C ALA A 539 -6.03 -13.84 11.83
N SER A 540 -5.52 -14.08 10.61
CA SER A 540 -5.53 -15.37 9.92
C SER A 540 -4.18 -16.10 9.98
N TRP A 541 -3.12 -15.51 10.57
CA TRP A 541 -1.83 -16.18 10.71
C TRP A 541 -1.90 -17.36 11.69
N ALA A 542 -0.98 -18.32 11.60
CA ALA A 542 -0.91 -19.44 12.54
C ALA A 542 -0.48 -18.97 13.95
N GLU A 543 0.43 -18.00 14.01
CA GLU A 543 1.01 -17.40 15.21
C GLU A 543 0.99 -15.87 15.10
N ASP A 544 1.25 -15.15 16.19
CA ASP A 544 1.34 -13.68 16.20
C ASP A 544 0.07 -12.96 15.70
N ARG A 545 -1.12 -13.51 16.00
CA ARG A 545 -2.42 -12.98 15.52
C ARG A 545 -2.76 -11.60 16.05
N ASP A 546 -2.12 -11.19 17.13
CA ASP A 546 -2.26 -9.93 17.85
C ASP A 546 -1.26 -8.85 17.41
N ALA A 547 -0.43 -9.11 16.39
CA ALA A 547 0.57 -8.15 15.86
C ALA A 547 -0.04 -6.82 15.35
N GLY A 548 -1.36 -6.76 15.16
CA GLY A 548 -2.07 -5.54 14.79
C GLY A 548 -2.00 -5.19 13.30
N CYS A 549 -1.56 -6.12 12.46
CA CYS A 549 -1.48 -5.99 11.00
C CYS A 549 -2.78 -6.49 10.32
N LEU A 550 -3.86 -5.72 10.49
CA LEU A 550 -5.24 -6.11 10.16
C LEU A 550 -5.69 -5.82 8.73
N ASN A 551 -4.84 -5.20 7.90
CA ASN A 551 -5.13 -4.91 6.50
C ASN A 551 -5.49 -6.20 5.75
N LEU A 552 -6.46 -6.06 4.83
CA LEU A 552 -7.13 -7.21 4.23
C LEU A 552 -6.50 -7.70 2.93
N VAL A 553 -5.49 -7.00 2.41
CA VAL A 553 -5.03 -7.21 1.04
C VAL A 553 -4.51 -8.64 0.81
N PRO A 554 -3.61 -9.20 1.65
CA PRO A 554 -3.12 -10.57 1.42
C PRO A 554 -4.20 -11.65 1.58
N VAL A 555 -5.08 -11.50 2.58
CA VAL A 555 -6.15 -12.49 2.82
C VAL A 555 -7.23 -12.44 1.72
N GLU A 556 -7.57 -11.26 1.19
CA GLU A 556 -8.50 -11.12 0.06
C GLU A 556 -7.94 -11.79 -1.21
N ILE A 557 -6.64 -11.68 -1.46
CA ILE A 557 -5.97 -12.38 -2.57
C ILE A 557 -6.09 -13.90 -2.39
N ALA A 558 -5.74 -14.42 -1.22
CA ALA A 558 -5.80 -15.86 -0.96
C ALA A 558 -7.23 -16.42 -1.05
N LEU A 559 -8.21 -15.69 -0.50
CA LEU A 559 -9.62 -16.06 -0.60
C LEU A 559 -10.16 -15.94 -2.03
N LYS A 560 -9.71 -14.95 -2.81
CA LYS A 560 -10.01 -14.87 -4.25
C LYS A 560 -9.49 -16.09 -4.98
N VAL A 561 -8.23 -16.45 -4.81
CA VAL A 561 -7.64 -17.66 -5.43
C VAL A 561 -8.41 -18.92 -5.03
N SER A 562 -8.67 -19.08 -3.73
CA SER A 562 -9.46 -20.21 -3.19
C SER A 562 -10.87 -20.29 -3.80
N ALA A 563 -11.57 -19.16 -3.95
CA ALA A 563 -12.87 -19.11 -4.60
C ALA A 563 -12.80 -19.51 -6.09
N MET A 564 -11.77 -19.09 -6.81
CA MET A 564 -11.58 -19.45 -8.21
C MET A 564 -11.28 -20.94 -8.39
N ILE A 565 -10.44 -21.52 -7.52
CA ILE A 565 -10.16 -22.96 -7.48
C ILE A 565 -11.43 -23.77 -7.25
N ARG A 566 -12.22 -23.42 -6.22
CA ARG A 566 -13.50 -24.09 -5.91
C ARG A 566 -14.51 -24.02 -7.05
N ARG A 567 -14.44 -22.99 -7.89
CA ARG A 567 -15.27 -22.82 -9.10
C ARG A 567 -14.70 -23.48 -10.35
N GLY A 568 -13.52 -24.10 -10.27
CA GLY A 568 -12.82 -24.66 -11.43
C GLY A 568 -12.42 -23.59 -12.46
N GLN A 569 -12.25 -22.34 -12.04
CA GLN A 569 -11.90 -21.21 -12.91
C GLN A 569 -10.42 -20.89 -12.79
N ARG A 570 -9.80 -20.60 -13.94
CA ARG A 570 -8.38 -20.26 -13.97
C ARG A 570 -8.15 -18.85 -13.41
N PHE A 571 -7.16 -18.73 -12.53
CA PHE A 571 -6.73 -17.47 -11.94
C PHE A 571 -5.23 -17.52 -11.63
N ALA A 572 -4.52 -16.40 -11.72
CA ALA A 572 -3.11 -16.32 -11.35
C ALA A 572 -2.79 -15.03 -10.58
N VAL A 573 -1.83 -15.10 -9.68
CA VAL A 573 -1.34 -13.96 -8.91
C VAL A 573 0.17 -13.96 -8.97
N TYR A 574 0.72 -12.79 -9.26
CA TYR A 574 2.14 -12.51 -9.36
C TYR A 574 2.46 -11.35 -8.43
N VAL A 575 3.33 -11.58 -7.46
CA VAL A 575 3.75 -10.57 -6.49
C VAL A 575 5.26 -10.40 -6.60
N VAL A 576 5.72 -9.19 -6.88
CA VAL A 576 7.13 -8.82 -6.89
C VAL A 576 7.39 -7.91 -5.69
N THR A 577 8.31 -8.32 -4.82
CA THR A 577 8.76 -7.55 -3.64
C THR A 577 10.27 -7.36 -3.72
N PRO A 578 10.88 -6.45 -2.95
CA PRO A 578 12.33 -6.44 -2.84
C PRO A 578 12.79 -7.77 -2.22
N MET A 579 14.04 -8.18 -2.50
CA MET A 579 14.61 -9.40 -1.91
C MET A 579 14.60 -9.33 -0.37
N TRP A 580 14.85 -8.14 0.16
CA TRP A 580 14.57 -7.74 1.54
C TRP A 580 14.27 -6.23 1.59
N PRO A 581 13.56 -5.74 2.62
CA PRO A 581 13.39 -4.29 2.85
C PRO A 581 14.70 -3.54 3.02
N GLU A 582 14.82 -2.34 2.46
CA GLU A 582 16.02 -1.50 2.51
C GLU A 582 16.58 -1.39 3.93
N GLY A 583 17.89 -1.58 4.05
CA GLY A 583 18.63 -1.57 5.30
C GLY A 583 19.44 -2.84 5.50
N VAL A 584 20.24 -2.87 6.57
CA VAL A 584 21.10 -4.03 6.84
C VAL A 584 20.24 -5.29 7.00
N PRO A 585 20.39 -6.32 6.15
CA PRO A 585 19.42 -7.43 6.06
C PRO A 585 19.37 -8.29 7.33
N ALA A 586 20.49 -8.38 8.05
CA ALA A 586 20.57 -9.04 9.36
C ALA A 586 20.13 -8.13 10.54
N GLY A 587 19.77 -6.88 10.27
CA GLY A 587 19.31 -5.90 11.25
C GLY A 587 17.93 -6.26 11.82
N GLU A 588 17.66 -5.79 13.04
CA GLU A 588 16.46 -6.19 13.80
C GLU A 588 15.15 -5.81 13.10
N ALA A 589 15.05 -4.58 12.55
CA ALA A 589 13.87 -4.12 11.83
C ALA A 589 13.59 -4.94 10.55
N VAL A 590 14.62 -5.12 9.71
CA VAL A 590 14.51 -5.89 8.46
C VAL A 590 14.10 -7.34 8.76
N GLN A 591 14.71 -7.95 9.77
CA GLN A 591 14.39 -9.32 10.18
C GLN A 591 12.96 -9.47 10.72
N ALA A 592 12.44 -8.49 11.45
CA ALA A 592 11.05 -8.49 11.91
C ALA A 592 10.07 -8.37 10.75
N ILE A 593 10.34 -7.48 9.80
CA ILE A 593 9.50 -7.32 8.61
C ILE A 593 9.50 -8.60 7.76
N LEU A 594 10.67 -9.23 7.57
CA LEU A 594 10.77 -10.52 6.87
C LEU A 594 9.96 -11.62 7.57
N LEU A 595 9.90 -11.62 8.91
CA LEU A 595 9.04 -12.55 9.65
C LEU A 595 7.56 -12.31 9.33
N TRP A 596 7.09 -11.06 9.31
CA TRP A 596 5.70 -10.74 9.00
C TRP A 596 5.32 -11.08 7.56
N ASN A 597 6.22 -10.81 6.61
CA ASN A 597 6.08 -11.28 5.24
C ASN A 597 5.97 -12.80 5.19
N ARG A 598 6.87 -13.51 5.90
CA ARG A 598 6.87 -14.97 5.99
C ARG A 598 5.55 -15.53 6.52
N ARG A 599 5.01 -14.98 7.62
CA ARG A 599 3.70 -15.40 8.17
C ARG A 599 2.55 -15.15 7.20
N THR A 600 2.60 -14.03 6.49
CA THR A 600 1.61 -13.68 5.48
C THR A 600 1.63 -14.67 4.33
N VAL A 601 2.81 -15.01 3.81
CA VAL A 601 2.99 -15.97 2.72
C VAL A 601 2.55 -17.38 3.14
N GLU A 602 2.92 -17.82 4.35
CA GLU A 602 2.48 -19.10 4.93
C GLU A 602 0.94 -19.18 5.01
N MET A 603 0.29 -18.14 5.53
CA MET A 603 -1.18 -18.04 5.58
C MET A 603 -1.79 -18.18 4.18
N MET A 604 -1.28 -17.43 3.20
CA MET A 604 -1.84 -17.45 1.84
C MET A 604 -1.70 -18.82 1.19
N TYR A 605 -0.52 -19.44 1.25
CA TYR A 605 -0.32 -20.77 0.67
C TYR A 605 -1.12 -21.85 1.41
N GLY A 606 -1.31 -21.74 2.72
CA GLY A 606 -2.20 -22.61 3.48
C GLY A 606 -3.64 -22.56 2.96
N ILE A 607 -4.21 -21.36 2.82
CA ILE A 607 -5.58 -21.16 2.28
C ILE A 607 -5.72 -21.72 0.86
N VAL A 608 -4.71 -21.52 0.01
CA VAL A 608 -4.72 -22.01 -1.37
C VAL A 608 -4.60 -23.54 -1.41
N ALA A 609 -3.72 -24.13 -0.61
CA ALA A 609 -3.55 -25.58 -0.53
C ALA A 609 -4.80 -26.29 -0.02
N GLU A 610 -5.47 -25.74 1.00
CA GLU A 610 -6.78 -26.24 1.48
C GLU A 610 -7.84 -26.21 0.37
N ALA A 611 -7.85 -25.15 -0.47
CA ALA A 611 -8.78 -25.05 -1.59
C ALA A 611 -8.51 -26.10 -2.68
N ILE A 612 -7.23 -26.39 -2.97
CA ILE A 612 -6.82 -27.44 -3.93
C ILE A 612 -7.25 -28.82 -3.42
N ASP A 613 -7.01 -29.11 -2.15
CA ASP A 613 -7.39 -30.39 -1.53
C ASP A 613 -8.92 -30.55 -1.50
N GLY A 614 -9.64 -29.50 -1.06
CA GLY A 614 -11.11 -29.46 -1.04
C GLY A 614 -11.77 -29.58 -2.42
N ALA A 615 -11.06 -29.18 -3.49
CA ALA A 615 -11.50 -29.37 -4.87
C ALA A 615 -11.11 -30.75 -5.47
N GLY A 616 -10.40 -31.60 -4.73
CA GLY A 616 -9.94 -32.91 -5.20
C GLY A 616 -8.80 -32.83 -6.24
N LEU A 617 -8.05 -31.72 -6.26
CA LEU A 617 -6.98 -31.45 -7.23
C LEU A 617 -5.57 -31.78 -6.69
N ARG A 618 -5.49 -32.42 -5.52
CA ARG A 618 -4.23 -32.85 -4.91
C ARG A 618 -3.43 -33.76 -5.84
N GLY A 619 -2.12 -33.51 -5.95
CA GLY A 619 -1.22 -34.18 -6.89
C GLY A 619 -1.42 -33.81 -8.38
N GLN A 620 -2.44 -33.01 -8.71
CA GLN A 620 -2.72 -32.54 -10.09
C GLN A 620 -2.42 -31.06 -10.27
N ALA A 621 -2.60 -30.26 -9.22
CA ALA A 621 -2.31 -28.83 -9.20
C ALA A 621 -1.35 -28.48 -8.06
N HIS A 622 -0.47 -27.51 -8.30
CA HIS A 622 0.45 -26.97 -7.30
C HIS A 622 -0.02 -25.58 -6.82
N PRO A 623 0.19 -25.16 -5.56
CA PRO A 623 -0.14 -23.80 -5.13
C PRO A 623 0.49 -22.70 -6.00
N CYS A 624 1.75 -22.89 -6.42
CA CYS A 624 2.45 -22.01 -7.38
C CYS A 624 1.89 -22.04 -8.81
N ASP A 625 0.92 -22.88 -9.14
CA ASP A 625 0.17 -22.72 -10.39
C ASP A 625 -0.81 -21.53 -10.33
N TYR A 626 -1.08 -20.99 -9.13
CA TYR A 626 -2.03 -19.91 -8.87
C TYR A 626 -1.41 -18.68 -8.18
N LEU A 627 -0.49 -18.85 -7.23
CA LEU A 627 0.09 -17.76 -6.43
C LEU A 627 1.62 -17.82 -6.45
N ASN A 628 2.26 -16.74 -6.89
CA ASN A 628 3.71 -16.68 -7.10
C ASN A 628 4.32 -15.40 -6.53
N PHE A 629 5.44 -15.56 -5.82
CA PHE A 629 6.25 -14.48 -5.26
C PHE A 629 7.62 -14.43 -5.94
N PHE A 630 8.03 -13.22 -6.30
CA PHE A 630 9.28 -12.91 -6.98
C PHE A 630 9.99 -11.75 -6.29
N CYS A 631 11.27 -11.60 -6.58
CA CYS A 631 12.04 -10.39 -6.29
C CYS A 631 12.89 -10.01 -7.49
N LEU A 632 13.59 -8.88 -7.41
CA LEU A 632 14.50 -8.43 -8.46
C LEU A 632 15.95 -8.46 -7.99
N GLY A 633 16.85 -8.79 -8.90
CA GLY A 633 18.30 -8.75 -8.67
C GLY A 633 19.06 -8.60 -9.97
N ASN A 634 20.28 -8.10 -9.88
CA ASN A 634 21.16 -7.94 -11.03
C ASN A 634 22.52 -8.59 -10.74
N ARG A 635 23.25 -8.89 -11.81
CA ARG A 635 24.63 -9.36 -11.76
C ARG A 635 25.35 -8.85 -12.99
N GLU A 636 26.55 -8.30 -12.80
CA GLU A 636 27.30 -7.67 -13.88
C GLU A 636 28.73 -8.24 -13.95
N ALA A 637 29.13 -8.72 -15.12
CA ALA A 637 30.51 -8.97 -15.42
C ALA A 637 31.29 -7.64 -15.50
N GLN A 638 32.49 -7.64 -14.93
CA GLN A 638 33.36 -6.47 -14.94
C GLN A 638 33.73 -6.09 -16.38
N ARG A 639 33.58 -4.81 -16.73
CA ARG A 639 33.94 -4.31 -18.07
C ARG A 639 35.23 -3.50 -18.07
N SER A 640 35.87 -3.42 -19.24
CA SER A 640 37.04 -2.54 -19.42
C SER A 640 36.61 -1.09 -19.31
N GLY A 641 37.33 -0.31 -18.49
CA GLY A 641 37.00 1.10 -18.24
C GLY A 641 35.94 1.33 -17.15
N GLU A 642 35.46 0.27 -16.49
CA GLU A 642 34.59 0.39 -15.30
C GLU A 642 35.33 1.12 -14.16
N TYR A 643 34.58 1.91 -13.39
CA TYR A 643 35.08 2.63 -12.24
C TYR A 643 35.84 1.69 -11.27
N SER A 644 37.08 2.06 -10.96
CA SER A 644 37.94 1.33 -10.04
C SER A 644 38.00 2.09 -8.71
N PRO A 645 37.40 1.56 -7.63
CA PRO A 645 37.39 2.26 -6.36
C PRO A 645 38.79 2.32 -5.73
N PRO A 646 39.14 3.43 -5.05
CA PRO A 646 40.44 3.55 -4.38
C PRO A 646 40.57 2.68 -3.12
N GLU A 647 39.45 2.29 -2.50
CA GLU A 647 39.41 1.41 -1.34
C GLU A 647 38.61 0.14 -1.64
N THR A 648 38.84 -0.91 -0.85
CA THR A 648 38.02 -2.13 -0.87
C THR A 648 37.19 -2.23 0.42
N PRO A 649 36.00 -2.84 0.38
CA PRO A 649 35.28 -3.24 1.58
C PRO A 649 36.13 -4.19 2.45
N GLU A 650 35.82 -4.24 3.75
CA GLU A 650 36.47 -5.17 4.67
C GLU A 650 36.15 -6.62 4.28
N GLU A 651 37.16 -7.48 4.22
CA GLU A 651 37.00 -8.89 3.86
C GLU A 651 35.98 -9.61 4.75
N ASP A 652 35.31 -10.62 4.21
CA ASP A 652 34.26 -11.38 4.91
C ASP A 652 33.04 -10.59 5.39
N THR A 653 32.88 -9.33 4.98
CA THR A 653 31.62 -8.58 5.14
C THR A 653 30.62 -8.91 4.01
N ASP A 654 29.35 -8.60 4.25
CA ASP A 654 28.29 -8.72 3.23
C ASP A 654 28.60 -7.85 2.01
N TYR A 655 29.15 -6.65 2.25
CA TYR A 655 29.58 -5.72 1.20
C TYR A 655 30.67 -6.32 0.32
N TRP A 656 31.71 -6.88 0.94
CA TRP A 656 32.81 -7.52 0.22
C TRP A 656 32.33 -8.70 -0.62
N ARG A 657 31.47 -9.57 -0.06
CA ARG A 657 30.91 -10.71 -0.80
C ARG A 657 30.07 -10.27 -2.00
N ALA A 658 29.18 -9.29 -1.81
CA ALA A 658 28.37 -8.74 -2.90
C ALA A 658 29.23 -8.09 -3.99
N GLN A 659 30.29 -7.37 -3.59
CA GLN A 659 31.23 -6.77 -4.53
C GLN A 659 32.01 -7.82 -5.32
N VAL A 660 32.55 -8.85 -4.66
CA VAL A 660 33.35 -9.91 -5.31
C VAL A 660 32.48 -10.77 -6.23
N ASN A 661 31.28 -11.15 -5.78
CA ASN A 661 30.35 -11.96 -6.56
C ASN A 661 29.59 -11.15 -7.63
N ARG A 662 29.78 -9.83 -7.63
CA ARG A 662 29.26 -8.83 -8.58
C ARG A 662 27.75 -8.85 -8.75
N ARG A 663 27.03 -9.06 -7.66
CA ARG A 663 25.57 -9.16 -7.65
C ARG A 663 24.97 -8.38 -6.49
N GLY A 664 23.71 -8.03 -6.64
CA GLY A 664 22.94 -7.38 -5.60
C GLY A 664 21.46 -7.35 -5.94
N PRO A 665 20.58 -7.12 -4.96
CA PRO A 665 19.16 -6.91 -5.23
C PRO A 665 18.96 -5.63 -6.04
N ILE A 666 17.93 -5.62 -6.87
CA ILE A 666 17.32 -4.39 -7.36
C ILE A 666 16.19 -4.07 -6.38
N TYR A 667 16.21 -2.87 -5.80
CA TYR A 667 15.24 -2.51 -4.79
C TYR A 667 13.90 -2.19 -5.43
N VAL A 668 12.90 -3.05 -5.19
CA VAL A 668 11.52 -2.82 -5.60
C VAL A 668 10.88 -1.86 -4.61
N HIS A 669 10.88 -0.58 -4.97
CA HIS A 669 10.18 0.46 -4.24
C HIS A 669 8.79 0.78 -4.83
N ALA A 670 8.42 0.15 -5.95
CA ALA A 670 7.09 0.28 -6.55
C ALA A 670 5.95 0.09 -5.53
N LYS A 671 4.81 0.73 -5.78
CA LYS A 671 3.51 0.43 -5.15
C LYS A 671 2.43 0.37 -6.23
N LEU A 672 2.43 -0.74 -6.95
CA LEU A 672 1.63 -1.01 -8.14
C LEU A 672 0.68 -2.18 -7.91
N MET A 673 -0.53 -2.08 -8.47
CA MET A 673 -1.35 -3.25 -8.75
C MET A 673 -2.05 -3.13 -10.10
N ILE A 674 -1.95 -4.17 -10.92
CA ILE A 674 -2.67 -4.31 -12.19
C ILE A 674 -3.62 -5.50 -12.07
N VAL A 675 -4.88 -5.29 -12.45
CA VAL A 675 -5.90 -6.34 -12.42
C VAL A 675 -6.60 -6.48 -13.76
N SER A 676 -6.94 -7.72 -14.11
CA SER A 676 -7.81 -8.02 -15.24
C SER A 676 -9.12 -8.67 -14.81
N SER A 677 -10.16 -8.35 -15.57
CA SER A 677 -11.50 -8.83 -15.34
C SER A 677 -12.27 -9.10 -16.65
N HIS A 678 -13.44 -9.74 -16.59
CA HIS A 678 -14.28 -9.95 -17.79
C HIS A 678 -15.76 -10.12 -17.44
N GLY A 679 -16.65 -9.60 -18.28
CA GLY A 679 -18.11 -9.84 -18.25
C GLY A 679 -18.53 -10.98 -19.19
N LEU A 680 -19.29 -11.95 -18.65
CA LEU A 680 -19.79 -13.15 -19.35
C LEU A 680 -20.76 -12.81 -20.51
N VAL A 681 -20.53 -13.36 -21.71
CA VAL A 681 -21.53 -14.16 -22.47
C VAL A 681 -20.76 -15.21 -23.29
N GLY A 682 -21.20 -16.47 -23.22
CA GLY A 682 -20.58 -17.57 -23.94
C GLY A 682 -20.80 -17.49 -25.46
N VAL A 683 -19.71 -17.36 -26.21
CA VAL A 683 -19.52 -17.98 -27.53
C VAL A 683 -18.04 -18.28 -27.68
N MET A 684 -17.74 -19.53 -28.03
CA MET A 684 -16.39 -20.02 -28.33
C MET A 684 -15.93 -19.45 -29.68
N ILE A 685 -15.00 -18.48 -29.68
CA ILE A 685 -14.19 -18.14 -30.84
C ILE A 685 -12.71 -17.99 -30.42
N LEU A 686 -11.87 -18.79 -31.06
CA LEU A 686 -10.42 -18.83 -30.99
C LEU A 686 -9.82 -17.55 -31.62
N ARG A 687 -8.92 -16.87 -30.89
CA ARG A 687 -7.59 -16.35 -31.30
C ARG A 687 -7.15 -15.14 -30.46
N ASP A 688 -5.98 -15.30 -29.84
CA ASP A 688 -4.92 -14.33 -29.49
C ASP A 688 -5.30 -13.07 -28.68
N THR A 689 -5.14 -13.14 -27.36
CA THR A 689 -5.81 -12.24 -26.41
C THR A 689 -4.96 -11.83 -25.20
N VAL A 690 -5.07 -10.57 -24.73
CA VAL A 690 -4.41 -10.04 -23.52
C VAL A 690 -5.34 -9.21 -22.65
N ASP A 691 -5.07 -9.21 -21.35
CA ASP A 691 -5.94 -8.79 -20.27
C ASP A 691 -5.23 -7.76 -19.37
N ASP A 692 -5.64 -6.49 -19.32
CA ASP A 692 -5.00 -5.44 -18.50
C ASP A 692 -5.91 -4.20 -18.46
N GLU A 693 -6.92 -4.14 -17.58
CA GLU A 693 -7.97 -3.09 -17.67
C GLU A 693 -7.92 -2.02 -16.57
N TYR A 694 -7.41 -2.34 -15.37
CA TYR A 694 -7.38 -1.41 -14.24
C TYR A 694 -6.03 -1.43 -13.55
N VAL A 695 -5.54 -0.25 -13.20
CA VAL A 695 -4.23 -0.05 -12.56
C VAL A 695 -4.36 0.85 -11.33
N MET A 696 -3.66 0.51 -10.26
CA MET A 696 -3.45 1.35 -9.09
C MET A 696 -1.97 1.70 -8.96
N VAL A 697 -1.67 3.00 -8.81
CA VAL A 697 -0.32 3.53 -8.58
C VAL A 697 -0.38 4.53 -7.43
N GLY A 698 0.59 4.49 -6.51
CA GLY A 698 0.63 5.44 -5.41
C GLY A 698 1.86 5.29 -4.53
N SER A 699 1.75 5.78 -3.30
CA SER A 699 2.80 5.72 -2.29
C SER A 699 2.60 4.61 -1.24
N ALA A 700 1.38 4.05 -1.16
CA ALA A 700 0.98 3.11 -0.12
C ALA A 700 1.55 1.70 -0.31
N ASN A 701 2.31 1.24 0.68
CA ASN A 701 2.80 -0.13 0.73
C ASN A 701 1.69 -1.12 1.15
N LEU A 702 1.88 -2.41 0.88
CA LEU A 702 0.99 -3.45 1.40
C LEU A 702 1.45 -3.87 2.80
N ASN A 703 1.26 -2.95 3.74
CA ASN A 703 1.48 -3.11 5.17
C ASN A 703 0.44 -2.27 5.95
N GLU A 704 0.37 -2.47 7.26
CA GLU A 704 -0.57 -1.75 8.11
C GLU A 704 -0.23 -0.26 8.22
N ARG A 705 1.06 0.08 8.28
CA ARG A 705 1.55 1.47 8.26
C ARG A 705 0.90 2.32 7.14
N SER A 706 0.71 1.75 5.96
CA SER A 706 0.16 2.46 4.81
C SER A 706 -1.36 2.33 4.69
N LEU A 707 -1.96 1.22 5.15
CA LEU A 707 -3.35 0.87 4.85
C LEU A 707 -4.34 1.15 6.00
N ALA A 708 -3.84 1.38 7.23
CA ALA A 708 -4.68 1.67 8.39
C ALA A 708 -5.42 3.02 8.30
N GLY A 709 -4.86 3.98 7.54
CA GLY A 709 -5.41 5.34 7.40
C GLY A 709 -4.96 6.33 8.47
N ASN A 710 -4.70 5.87 9.70
CA ASN A 710 -4.28 6.70 10.83
C ASN A 710 -2.80 6.51 11.25
N ARG A 711 -2.01 5.80 10.44
CA ARG A 711 -0.56 5.62 10.62
C ARG A 711 0.19 6.59 9.71
N ASP A 712 0.82 6.14 8.64
CA ASP A 712 1.42 7.04 7.65
C ASP A 712 0.34 7.65 6.76
N SER A 713 0.56 8.89 6.31
CA SER A 713 -0.32 9.47 5.29
C SER A 713 0.12 9.03 3.90
N GLU A 714 -0.79 8.50 3.10
CA GLU A 714 -0.52 7.98 1.77
C GLU A 714 -1.50 8.53 0.72
N ILE A 715 -1.15 8.43 -0.55
CA ILE A 715 -2.01 8.78 -1.69
C ILE A 715 -1.81 7.77 -2.82
N ALA A 716 -2.89 7.42 -3.51
CA ALA A 716 -2.86 6.58 -4.69
C ALA A 716 -3.94 7.02 -5.68
N GLN A 717 -3.83 6.57 -6.92
CA GLN A 717 -4.91 6.61 -7.90
C GLN A 717 -5.25 5.20 -8.33
N GLY A 718 -6.51 4.97 -8.68
CA GLY A 718 -6.92 3.83 -9.48
C GLY A 718 -7.60 4.30 -10.76
N SER A 719 -7.26 3.68 -11.89
CA SER A 719 -7.70 4.15 -13.20
C SER A 719 -7.85 3.03 -14.21
N TYR A 720 -8.68 3.31 -15.20
CA TYR A 720 -8.92 2.45 -16.35
C TYR A 720 -9.29 3.30 -17.58
N GLN A 721 -9.19 2.70 -18.76
CA GLN A 721 -9.61 3.33 -19.99
C GLN A 721 -10.98 2.75 -20.41
N PRO A 722 -12.07 3.54 -20.41
CA PRO A 722 -13.40 3.04 -20.77
C PRO A 722 -13.48 2.41 -22.17
N ALA A 723 -12.63 2.87 -23.10
CA ALA A 723 -12.53 2.33 -24.46
C ALA A 723 -11.75 1.02 -24.56
N HIS A 724 -10.96 0.67 -23.53
CA HIS A 724 -10.10 -0.52 -23.50
C HIS A 724 -10.46 -1.38 -22.29
N LEU A 725 -11.69 -1.88 -22.27
CA LEU A 725 -12.19 -2.81 -21.27
C LEU A 725 -12.36 -4.20 -21.87
N ASN A 726 -12.25 -5.23 -21.04
CA ASN A 726 -12.46 -6.60 -21.49
C ASN A 726 -13.95 -6.83 -21.78
N GLY A 727 -14.30 -7.15 -23.03
CA GLY A 727 -15.68 -7.32 -23.45
C GLY A 727 -15.90 -8.41 -24.51
N PRO A 728 -17.13 -8.55 -25.01
CA PRO A 728 -17.45 -9.51 -26.08
C PRO A 728 -16.71 -9.23 -27.39
N CYS A 729 -16.29 -7.98 -27.62
CA CYS A 729 -15.64 -7.53 -28.85
C CYS A 729 -14.12 -7.71 -28.86
N GLY A 730 -13.52 -8.21 -27.77
CA GLY A 730 -12.09 -8.34 -27.61
C GLY A 730 -11.64 -8.09 -26.18
N ARG A 731 -10.37 -8.39 -25.90
CA ARG A 731 -9.75 -8.08 -24.62
C ARG A 731 -8.99 -6.75 -24.68
N ALA A 732 -8.78 -6.11 -23.53
CA ALA A 732 -8.20 -4.78 -23.40
C ALA A 732 -6.72 -4.75 -23.83
N ARG A 733 -6.36 -3.93 -24.83
CA ARG A 733 -4.95 -3.67 -25.21
C ARG A 733 -4.65 -2.17 -25.22
N GLY A 734 -5.08 -1.50 -24.16
CA GLY A 734 -4.79 -0.09 -23.90
C GLY A 734 -3.41 0.14 -23.28
N GLN A 735 -3.22 1.30 -22.68
CA GLN A 735 -1.98 1.70 -22.01
C GLN A 735 -1.65 0.83 -20.80
N VAL A 736 -2.64 0.35 -20.04
CA VAL A 736 -2.40 -0.56 -18.90
C VAL A 736 -1.74 -1.85 -19.40
N HIS A 737 -2.17 -2.37 -20.56
CA HIS A 737 -1.54 -3.50 -21.23
C HIS A 737 -0.09 -3.22 -21.63
N GLY A 738 0.11 -2.10 -22.31
CA GLY A 738 1.44 -1.66 -22.73
C GLY A 738 2.41 -1.55 -21.55
N PHE A 739 1.96 -0.95 -20.46
CA PHE A 739 2.74 -0.77 -19.24
C PHE A 739 3.12 -2.10 -18.60
N ARG A 740 2.17 -3.03 -18.43
CA ARG A 740 2.43 -4.35 -17.82
C ARG A 740 3.40 -5.18 -18.67
N MET A 741 3.26 -5.19 -20.00
CA MET A 741 4.21 -5.85 -20.89
C MET A 741 5.60 -5.20 -20.85
N SER A 742 5.67 -3.87 -20.72
CA SER A 742 6.93 -3.12 -20.58
C SER A 742 7.69 -3.49 -19.30
N LEU A 743 6.98 -3.63 -18.19
CA LEU A 743 7.55 -4.13 -16.92
C LEU A 743 8.05 -5.57 -17.06
N TRP A 744 7.25 -6.48 -17.62
CA TRP A 744 7.69 -7.86 -17.84
C TRP A 744 8.89 -7.95 -18.80
N TYR A 745 8.95 -7.05 -19.78
CA TYR A 745 10.08 -6.95 -20.69
C TYR A 745 11.37 -6.58 -19.96
N GLU A 746 11.36 -5.54 -19.14
CA GLU A 746 12.48 -5.19 -18.24
C GLU A 746 12.86 -6.37 -17.34
N HIS A 747 11.87 -6.99 -16.70
CA HIS A 747 12.13 -7.98 -15.66
C HIS A 747 12.66 -9.30 -16.20
N PHE A 748 12.20 -9.80 -17.35
CA PHE A 748 12.64 -11.14 -17.81
C PHE A 748 12.45 -11.45 -19.29
N MET A 749 11.74 -10.64 -20.08
CA MET A 749 11.61 -10.92 -21.52
C MET A 749 12.76 -10.36 -22.37
N ARG A 750 13.55 -9.43 -21.84
CA ARG A 750 14.71 -8.88 -22.56
C ARG A 750 15.70 -10.02 -22.87
N ARG A 751 15.94 -10.30 -24.15
CA ARG A 751 16.93 -11.29 -24.63
C ARG A 751 18.18 -10.58 -25.17
N HIS A 752 19.35 -11.17 -24.98
CA HIS A 752 20.51 -10.91 -25.82
C HIS A 752 20.32 -11.61 -27.17
N ALA A 753 20.58 -10.91 -28.28
CA ALA A 753 20.44 -11.45 -29.63
C ALA A 753 21.29 -12.73 -29.82
N GLY A 754 20.66 -13.87 -30.15
CA GLY A 754 21.37 -15.07 -30.61
C GLY A 754 20.93 -16.46 -30.10
N SER A 755 19.70 -16.65 -29.59
CA SER A 755 19.19 -17.99 -29.23
C SER A 755 18.10 -18.46 -30.19
N ASP A 756 18.36 -19.48 -31.01
CA ASP A 756 17.51 -20.02 -32.09
C ASP A 756 16.10 -20.55 -31.70
N ASP A 757 15.62 -20.34 -30.46
CA ASP A 757 14.26 -20.71 -30.00
C ASP A 757 13.28 -19.53 -30.14
N ASP A 758 13.37 -18.84 -31.28
CA ASP A 758 12.76 -17.53 -31.54
C ASP A 758 11.50 -17.67 -32.43
N ASP A 759 10.31 -17.53 -31.81
CA ASP A 759 9.09 -16.88 -32.34
C ASP A 759 7.80 -17.25 -31.53
N GLU A 760 7.83 -18.29 -30.69
CA GLU A 760 6.62 -18.76 -29.96
C GLU A 760 6.46 -18.21 -28.51
N ASP A 761 7.52 -17.66 -27.89
CA ASP A 761 7.51 -17.34 -26.44
C ASP A 761 6.84 -16.01 -26.06
N GLY A 762 6.84 -14.98 -26.91
CA GLY A 762 6.20 -13.69 -26.57
C GLY A 762 4.67 -13.79 -26.41
N ALA A 763 4.06 -14.71 -27.16
CA ALA A 763 2.61 -14.94 -27.13
C ALA A 763 2.12 -15.55 -25.81
N VAL A 764 2.96 -16.31 -25.09
CA VAL A 764 2.53 -16.96 -23.84
C VAL A 764 2.23 -15.93 -22.75
N PHE A 765 2.98 -14.83 -22.73
CA PHE A 765 2.86 -13.75 -21.75
C PHE A 765 1.69 -12.80 -22.00
N MET A 766 0.98 -13.04 -23.10
CA MET A 766 -0.24 -12.34 -23.45
C MET A 766 -1.41 -12.79 -22.59
N GLU A 767 -1.40 -14.01 -22.04
CA GLU A 767 -2.48 -14.51 -21.18
C GLU A 767 -1.94 -14.85 -19.77
N PRO A 768 -1.74 -13.86 -18.88
CA PRO A 768 -1.13 -14.08 -17.56
C PRO A 768 -1.90 -15.05 -16.68
N GLU A 769 -3.20 -15.22 -16.87
CA GLU A 769 -3.94 -16.22 -16.10
C GLU A 769 -3.55 -17.64 -16.48
N ARG A 770 -3.05 -17.91 -17.69
CA ARG A 770 -2.86 -19.28 -18.19
C ARG A 770 -1.76 -20.04 -17.49
N LEU A 771 -1.94 -21.36 -17.38
CA LEU A 771 -0.96 -22.24 -16.75
C LEU A 771 0.37 -22.23 -17.49
N GLU A 772 0.31 -22.16 -18.82
CA GLU A 772 1.50 -22.08 -19.67
C GLU A 772 2.29 -20.80 -19.36
N CYS A 773 1.61 -19.67 -19.19
CA CYS A 773 2.23 -18.39 -18.83
C CYS A 773 2.86 -18.43 -17.44
N VAL A 774 2.10 -18.85 -16.41
CA VAL A 774 2.61 -18.98 -15.03
C VAL A 774 3.87 -19.83 -15.00
N ARG A 775 3.86 -20.99 -15.67
CA ARG A 775 5.04 -21.88 -15.73
C ARG A 775 6.19 -21.28 -16.53
N ALA A 776 5.92 -20.52 -17.60
CA ALA A 776 6.96 -19.84 -18.37
C ALA A 776 7.66 -18.76 -17.53
N VAL A 777 6.91 -17.93 -16.81
CA VAL A 777 7.45 -16.90 -15.91
C VAL A 777 8.28 -17.54 -14.80
N ARG A 778 7.77 -18.59 -14.15
CA ARG A 778 8.51 -19.32 -13.11
C ARG A 778 9.81 -19.92 -13.63
N ARG A 779 9.79 -20.58 -14.79
CA ARG A 779 11.01 -21.13 -15.41
C ARG A 779 12.01 -20.04 -15.78
N ALA A 780 11.55 -18.87 -16.22
CA ALA A 780 12.42 -17.73 -16.48
C ALA A 780 13.11 -17.27 -15.18
N ALA A 781 12.33 -17.10 -14.10
CA ALA A 781 12.85 -16.71 -12.80
C ALA A 781 13.82 -17.76 -12.22
N GLU A 782 13.50 -19.05 -12.30
CA GLU A 782 14.38 -20.15 -11.85
C GLU A 782 15.73 -20.14 -12.60
N ARG A 783 15.73 -19.96 -13.93
CA ARG A 783 16.99 -19.82 -14.69
C ARG A 783 17.79 -18.59 -14.29
N LEU A 784 17.12 -17.46 -14.04
CA LEU A 784 17.76 -16.24 -13.58
C LEU A 784 18.33 -16.40 -12.17
N TRP A 785 17.67 -17.13 -11.27
CA TRP A 785 18.21 -17.50 -9.96
C TRP A 785 19.48 -18.33 -10.05
N ASP A 786 19.49 -19.35 -10.92
CA ASP A 786 20.67 -20.18 -11.13
C ASP A 786 21.85 -19.33 -11.64
N ALA A 787 21.60 -18.43 -12.60
CA ALA A 787 22.61 -17.49 -13.10
C ALA A 787 23.04 -16.43 -12.05
N TYR A 788 22.13 -15.99 -11.19
CA TYR A 788 22.40 -15.08 -10.08
C TYR A 788 23.27 -15.75 -9.01
N THR A 789 23.05 -17.05 -8.75
CA THR A 789 23.69 -17.78 -7.63
C THR A 789 24.95 -18.55 -8.00
N GLN A 790 25.16 -18.91 -9.27
CA GLN A 790 26.32 -19.69 -9.74
C GLN A 790 27.68 -19.03 -9.43
N ASP A 791 28.75 -19.83 -9.41
CA ASP A 791 30.11 -19.34 -9.14
C ASP A 791 30.64 -18.41 -10.24
N ARG A 792 30.27 -18.67 -11.51
CA ARG A 792 30.73 -17.87 -12.65
C ARG A 792 29.99 -16.52 -12.69
N VAL A 793 30.74 -15.42 -12.72
CA VAL A 793 30.18 -14.07 -12.87
C VAL A 793 29.90 -13.78 -14.34
N GLU A 794 28.64 -13.46 -14.65
CA GLU A 794 28.14 -13.09 -15.98
C GLU A 794 27.10 -11.98 -15.83
N ASP A 795 26.88 -11.23 -16.91
CA ASP A 795 25.74 -10.30 -16.99
C ASP A 795 24.43 -11.11 -16.91
N LEU A 796 23.53 -10.68 -16.04
CA LEU A 796 22.21 -11.29 -15.93
C LEU A 796 21.33 -10.82 -17.10
N PRO A 797 20.71 -11.72 -17.88
CA PRO A 797 19.94 -11.33 -19.07
C PRO A 797 18.57 -10.71 -18.75
N GLY A 798 18.13 -10.80 -17.50
CA GLY A 798 16.94 -10.17 -16.95
C GLY A 798 17.06 -10.11 -15.42
N HIS A 799 16.05 -9.59 -14.74
CA HIS A 799 16.11 -9.21 -13.33
C HIS A 799 15.20 -10.03 -12.42
N LEU A 800 14.19 -10.73 -12.95
CA LEU A 800 13.19 -11.45 -12.16
C LEU A 800 13.78 -12.71 -11.53
N LEU A 801 13.76 -12.76 -10.21
CA LEU A 801 14.18 -13.91 -9.41
C LEU A 801 12.96 -14.47 -8.66
N PRO A 802 12.88 -15.79 -8.39
CA PRO A 802 11.95 -16.29 -7.39
C PRO A 802 12.23 -15.56 -6.07
N PHE A 803 11.19 -15.20 -5.32
CA PHE A 803 11.40 -14.86 -3.93
C PHE A 803 12.05 -16.09 -3.26
N PRO A 804 13.07 -15.96 -2.39
CA PRO A 804 13.96 -17.06 -2.01
C PRO A 804 13.33 -18.08 -1.03
N ILE A 805 12.14 -18.56 -1.38
CA ILE A 805 11.35 -19.56 -0.71
C ILE A 805 11.02 -20.69 -1.68
N THR A 806 10.75 -21.87 -1.14
CA THR A 806 10.11 -22.98 -1.86
C THR A 806 8.76 -23.28 -1.23
N VAL A 807 7.86 -23.89 -2.00
CA VAL A 807 6.50 -24.22 -1.55
C VAL A 807 6.22 -25.67 -1.92
N SER A 808 5.76 -26.47 -0.97
CA SER A 808 5.36 -27.86 -1.21
C SER A 808 3.95 -27.94 -1.82
N GLU A 809 3.56 -29.13 -2.29
CA GLU A 809 2.18 -29.38 -2.75
C GLU A 809 1.14 -29.22 -1.62
N PHE A 810 1.57 -29.21 -0.35
CA PHE A 810 0.73 -29.00 0.83
C PHE A 810 0.70 -27.54 1.29
N GLY A 811 1.32 -26.63 0.54
CA GLY A 811 1.41 -25.21 0.91
C GLY A 811 2.42 -24.89 2.00
N GLU A 812 3.26 -25.86 2.39
CA GLU A 812 4.34 -25.62 3.34
C GLU A 812 5.43 -24.81 2.67
N VAL A 813 5.84 -23.72 3.30
CA VAL A 813 6.87 -22.83 2.78
C VAL A 813 8.20 -23.21 3.41
N ALA A 814 9.31 -23.18 2.67
CA ALA A 814 10.66 -23.39 3.17
C ALA A 814 11.64 -22.38 2.53
N ASP A 815 12.86 -22.29 3.04
CA ASP A 815 13.88 -21.40 2.45
C ASP A 815 14.45 -22.05 1.17
N LEU A 816 14.63 -21.26 0.10
CA LEU A 816 15.25 -21.74 -1.16
C LEU A 816 16.77 -21.93 -1.01
N PRO A 817 17.53 -21.00 -0.39
CA PRO A 817 18.95 -21.22 -0.12
C PRO A 817 19.16 -22.35 0.89
N ALA A 818 20.12 -23.24 0.60
CA ALA A 818 20.38 -24.41 1.44
C ALA A 818 20.86 -24.07 2.86
N ASP A 819 21.48 -22.90 3.05
CA ASP A 819 21.92 -22.38 4.35
C ASP A 819 20.87 -21.49 5.04
N GLY A 820 19.72 -21.29 4.41
CA GLY A 820 18.63 -20.46 4.90
C GLY A 820 18.92 -18.95 4.91
N CYS A 821 20.01 -18.50 4.27
CA CYS A 821 20.41 -17.09 4.24
C CYS A 821 20.33 -16.51 2.82
N PHE A 822 20.11 -15.19 2.72
CA PHE A 822 20.20 -14.53 1.41
C PHE A 822 21.63 -14.61 0.86
N PRO A 823 21.81 -14.74 -0.47
CA PRO A 823 23.12 -14.76 -1.10
C PRO A 823 24.00 -13.60 -0.62
N ASP A 824 25.25 -13.91 -0.30
CA ASP A 824 26.27 -12.96 0.20
C ASP A 824 26.02 -12.40 1.59
N THR A 825 24.99 -12.82 2.32
CA THR A 825 24.69 -12.34 3.67
C THR A 825 24.78 -13.44 4.73
N LYS A 826 24.65 -13.05 5.99
CA LYS A 826 24.31 -13.96 7.11
C LYS A 826 22.88 -13.74 7.60
N ALA A 827 22.04 -13.15 6.75
CA ALA A 827 20.68 -12.75 7.09
C ALA A 827 19.71 -13.89 6.75
N PRO A 828 18.99 -14.44 7.75
CA PRO A 828 17.97 -15.46 7.51
C PRO A 828 16.86 -14.95 6.60
N VAL A 829 16.48 -15.77 5.61
CA VAL A 829 15.37 -15.48 4.68
C VAL A 829 14.04 -15.42 5.41
N LYS A 830 13.78 -16.39 6.29
CA LYS A 830 12.55 -16.48 7.10
C LYS A 830 12.30 -15.32 8.07
N GLY A 831 13.28 -14.44 8.28
CA GLY A 831 13.21 -13.38 9.29
C GLY A 831 13.27 -13.88 10.74
N ARG A 832 13.20 -12.94 11.68
CA ARG A 832 13.24 -13.19 13.13
C ARG A 832 12.44 -12.14 13.88
N LYS A 833 11.79 -12.54 14.98
CA LYS A 833 11.04 -11.60 15.82
C LYS A 833 12.01 -10.60 16.45
N ALA A 834 11.63 -9.33 16.46
CA ALA A 834 12.39 -8.31 17.16
C ALA A 834 12.32 -8.55 18.68
N MET A 835 13.41 -8.28 19.38
CA MET A 835 13.46 -8.33 20.84
C MET A 835 13.08 -6.99 21.47
N LYS A 836 13.30 -5.88 20.74
CA LYS A 836 13.18 -4.52 21.26
C LYS A 836 12.18 -3.65 20.50
N LEU A 837 11.85 -4.01 19.26
CA LEU A 837 10.94 -3.22 18.42
C LEU A 837 9.50 -3.73 18.61
N PRO A 838 8.56 -2.85 18.99
CA PRO A 838 7.13 -3.17 18.99
C PRO A 838 6.62 -3.49 17.58
N ASP A 839 5.63 -4.38 17.49
CA ASP A 839 5.07 -4.82 16.20
C ASP A 839 4.46 -3.67 15.39
N ILE A 840 3.90 -2.63 16.05
CA ILE A 840 3.34 -1.44 15.37
C ILE A 840 4.37 -0.70 14.49
N LEU A 841 5.66 -0.80 14.82
CA LEU A 841 6.73 -0.15 14.06
C LEU A 841 7.13 -0.93 12.81
N THR A 842 6.88 -2.24 12.82
CA THR A 842 7.36 -3.17 11.79
C THR A 842 6.23 -3.78 10.95
N THR A 843 4.97 -3.43 11.26
CA THR A 843 3.75 -3.89 10.59
C THR A 843 3.10 -2.85 9.70
#